data_AF-A0A2W4MFE8-F1
#
_entry.id   AF-A0A2W4MFE8-F1
#
_cell.length_a   1.000
_cell.length_b   1.000
_cell.length_c   1.000
_cell.angle_alpha   90.00
_cell.angle_beta   90.00
_cell.angle_gamma   90.00
#
_symmetry.space_group_name_H-M   'P 1'
#
loop_
_entity.id
_entity.type
_entity.pdbx_description
1 polymer ?
#
loop_
_entity_poly.entity_id
_entity_poly.type
_entity_poly.pdbx_seq_one_letter_code
_entity_poly.pdbx_strand_id
1 'polypeptide(L)'
;AQTLAAERALLDAAGGSQGAGDTVRLRVPIYNSCPVSHEIGDLDIHHPLQSLGAWFERPGDLRAALEAYAPSRLRPPTHAALSAALDTLERAWASLVAVAVERGLFAADIDGLITAYEGLLRAATASLQTGQEVQHGYRVINQAWMIGTPSFESWAVMPLLHPLKLLWWRERARFFNDLIARLLDPAAPATIVDQHRYLRELDSTYGSSQFPPLLALPPGEGRPAECYLPAEEVEGYELYFRESVSAEAFGLDTDLLAQDENEVAAQRAVEGIAAVVQDYIETYPFVRDGLEIVLFECRNGALPGLLVERLTHIGARRNWKVRLSVIVHTTARGAPLFRRVSEWVQSERVQVVRQGGEYFPPISLKVIECSYEELLKTREDTDIVILADVLADRGQRITASLPTSAEGADETAVGYLPTYRAQQEPFQRGELHRQLLLTPPQQPAVARLFLLAQYAASERRAVRPDQAVRFYRELRLDEWEQVLGDLHDHYNWVICYDPTVDRFLMESTFPEKVQVIRYSLGLGAKRQHNLTVSSSHKAQDIVVRRLAARLAQMFHRATPEFLRDVAEQLVTHAKRVSGDIVLRAAGPGAFLNELIGLVVARFETERRLRAALPDALITWVLLDDFEHWFGAGKFPDLLCVAIGREPDGGLRLHAEVLEAKCVGQLSFEAESLDAQRQVRQGVERLARAFAAGGEHLDALYWYDQLYRAVIGNLEVEFDQQELWELFRARLYRGDFRFEIEGHSWAFCYDGQVGAGDGPEEHRFAGLSEDLADVPLVSHHYGRSELSQALRALVEAGNTQRYAPELWEPTPEELPSDEGTAETGAGASSEETPETPAESTNGHTELDQPPSELTPQVVGGESEPKDDGPEPAAAVTEPAITDHEREWLEAKARDLDRALRLRGVQAQRINAADADVGPSIVRFKLRLGPNESLKKLQAAAVDLARDLALVKTPFIDNVLGSNFVGVDIPRERAETVELRPLLEQLGTPGPAELPIILGKTPDGRLLVEDLAEFPHALVAGATGSGKSVFLRSVLLSLMTCHRPGQVELLIVDPKQTDFSFFDGLPYLWGGKVFTDPREARDALLELVRSEMPRRQQLMRGRSMRLKEFNQRFPAEALPPIVAMIDEYAQLLSIMSRKDSEQFERDLMSLAAVARATSIHLVLATQRPSVDVVTGTLKANLPARIAFQVPTNSDSRVVLDVPGAENLLGRGDMLFRRPSGETIRLQAPFMGEEEMQAYLAALAARGSGHP
;
A
#
# COMPACT_ATOMS: atom_id res chain seq x y z
N ALA A 1 -2.19 -28.73 -31.53
CA ALA A 1 -1.36 -29.62 -32.37
C ALA A 1 -2.12 -30.90 -32.70
N GLN A 2 -2.48 -31.75 -31.73
CA GLN A 2 -3.24 -32.99 -32.02
C GLN A 2 -4.63 -32.73 -32.63
N THR A 3 -5.36 -31.71 -32.19
CA THR A 3 -6.63 -31.27 -32.78
C THR A 3 -6.43 -30.79 -34.22
N LEU A 4 -5.40 -29.98 -34.46
CA LEU A 4 -4.94 -29.60 -35.81
C LEU A 4 -4.50 -30.81 -36.65
N ALA A 5 -4.03 -31.91 -36.05
CA ALA A 5 -3.74 -33.16 -36.77
C ALA A 5 -5.01 -33.96 -37.07
N ALA A 6 -6.05 -33.90 -36.23
CA ALA A 6 -7.37 -34.46 -36.51
C ALA A 6 -8.11 -33.66 -37.59
N GLU A 7 -8.04 -32.32 -37.55
CA GLU A 7 -8.57 -31.43 -38.60
C GLU A 7 -7.77 -31.56 -39.90
N ARG A 8 -6.44 -31.73 -39.84
CA ARG A 8 -5.61 -32.01 -41.03
C ARG A 8 -5.89 -33.40 -41.59
N ALA A 9 -6.16 -34.41 -40.74
CA ALA A 9 -6.66 -35.71 -41.21
C ALA A 9 -8.07 -35.62 -41.81
N LEU A 10 -8.94 -34.71 -41.34
CA LEU A 10 -10.22 -34.41 -41.98
C LEU A 10 -10.06 -33.68 -43.32
N LEU A 11 -9.09 -32.77 -43.44
CA LEU A 11 -8.72 -32.11 -44.70
C LEU A 11 -8.11 -33.10 -45.71
N ASP A 12 -7.20 -33.97 -45.27
CA ASP A 12 -6.60 -35.03 -46.09
C ASP A 12 -7.64 -36.08 -46.51
N ALA A 13 -8.62 -36.40 -45.64
CA ALA A 13 -9.75 -37.26 -45.99
C ALA A 13 -10.78 -36.60 -46.93
N ALA A 14 -10.89 -35.27 -46.90
CA ALA A 14 -11.72 -34.49 -47.83
C ALA A 14 -11.02 -34.20 -49.17
N GLY A 15 -9.68 -34.33 -49.25
CA GLY A 15 -8.82 -34.05 -50.41
C GLY A 15 -8.97 -35.02 -51.61
N GLY A 16 -10.17 -35.52 -51.87
CA GLY A 16 -10.45 -36.61 -52.81
C GLY A 16 -10.45 -36.26 -54.30
N SER A 17 -10.47 -34.97 -54.70
CA SER A 17 -10.35 -34.58 -56.12
C SER A 17 -10.04 -33.09 -56.36
N GLN A 18 -8.98 -32.87 -57.15
CA GLN A 18 -8.60 -31.70 -57.96
C GLN A 18 -9.35 -30.36 -57.78
N GLY A 19 -8.62 -29.31 -57.37
CA GLY A 19 -9.04 -27.90 -57.48
C GLY A 19 -7.89 -26.93 -57.18
N ALA A 20 -7.11 -26.54 -58.19
CA ALA A 20 -6.01 -25.57 -58.01
C ALA A 20 -6.55 -24.14 -57.99
N GLY A 21 -6.90 -23.62 -56.81
CA GLY A 21 -7.32 -22.23 -56.63
C GLY A 21 -7.94 -21.91 -55.26
N ASP A 22 -8.63 -22.86 -54.64
CA ASP A 22 -9.30 -22.62 -53.35
C ASP A 22 -8.32 -22.63 -52.17
N THR A 23 -8.19 -21.47 -51.52
CA THR A 23 -7.56 -21.35 -50.19
C THR A 23 -8.34 -22.19 -49.18
N VAL A 24 -7.64 -23.05 -48.44
CA VAL A 24 -8.22 -23.85 -47.34
C VAL A 24 -8.99 -22.94 -46.40
N ARG A 25 -10.27 -23.25 -46.17
CA ARG A 25 -11.13 -22.56 -45.21
C ARG A 25 -11.11 -23.32 -43.89
N LEU A 26 -10.92 -22.61 -42.79
CA LEU A 26 -10.96 -23.17 -41.44
C LEU A 26 -12.18 -22.55 -40.74
N ARG A 27 -13.00 -23.40 -40.11
CA ARG A 27 -14.31 -23.02 -39.57
C ARG A 27 -14.15 -22.15 -38.32
N VAL A 28 -15.12 -21.26 -38.09
CA VAL A 28 -15.17 -20.46 -36.86
C VAL A 28 -15.88 -21.29 -35.78
N PRO A 29 -15.23 -21.58 -34.64
CA PRO A 29 -15.77 -22.49 -33.63
C PRO A 29 -16.88 -21.85 -32.77
N ILE A 30 -17.78 -22.70 -32.27
CA ILE A 30 -18.67 -22.41 -31.14
C ILE A 30 -18.38 -23.48 -30.07
N TYR A 31 -17.94 -23.08 -28.87
CA TYR A 31 -17.50 -24.04 -27.85
C TYR A 31 -18.62 -24.28 -26.82
N ASN A 32 -19.28 -25.45 -26.92
CA ASN A 32 -20.48 -25.77 -26.13
C ASN A 32 -20.20 -26.59 -24.85
N SER A 33 -18.95 -26.89 -24.52
CA SER A 33 -18.61 -27.69 -23.32
C SER A 33 -17.12 -27.64 -23.00
N CYS A 34 -16.77 -27.35 -21.74
CA CYS A 34 -15.50 -27.76 -21.13
C CYS A 34 -15.80 -28.74 -19.97
N PRO A 35 -15.15 -29.92 -19.90
CA PRO A 35 -15.43 -30.92 -18.87
C PRO A 35 -14.65 -30.73 -17.57
N VAL A 36 -13.77 -29.72 -17.46
CA VAL A 36 -12.90 -29.48 -16.30
C VAL A 36 -13.09 -28.04 -15.82
N SER A 37 -13.61 -27.87 -14.60
CA SER A 37 -14.02 -26.56 -14.05
C SER A 37 -13.20 -26.17 -12.80
N HIS A 38 -11.91 -26.50 -12.77
CA HIS A 38 -11.10 -26.45 -11.55
C HIS A 38 -9.72 -25.80 -11.71
N GLU A 39 -9.02 -26.01 -12.84
CA GLU A 39 -7.63 -25.57 -13.00
C GLU A 39 -7.45 -24.86 -14.35
N ILE A 40 -7.51 -23.52 -14.34
CA ILE A 40 -7.23 -22.67 -15.53
C ILE A 40 -5.71 -22.68 -15.84
N GLY A 41 -4.86 -22.89 -14.83
CA GLY A 41 -3.39 -22.96 -14.95
C GLY A 41 -2.83 -24.15 -15.74
N ASP A 42 -3.68 -25.05 -16.26
CA ASP A 42 -3.32 -26.12 -17.22
C ASP A 42 -3.19 -25.61 -18.68
N LEU A 43 -3.33 -24.29 -18.90
CA LEU A 43 -3.10 -23.65 -20.19
C LEU A 43 -1.60 -23.50 -20.49
N ASP A 44 -1.10 -24.28 -21.47
CA ASP A 44 0.23 -24.07 -22.04
C ASP A 44 0.21 -22.79 -22.90
N ILE A 45 0.56 -21.66 -22.29
CA ILE A 45 0.67 -20.35 -22.93
C ILE A 45 1.72 -20.28 -24.06
N HIS A 46 2.69 -21.19 -24.08
CA HIS A 46 3.63 -21.29 -25.20
C HIS A 46 3.02 -22.03 -26.38
N HIS A 47 1.95 -22.80 -26.14
CA HIS A 47 1.22 -23.55 -27.15
C HIS A 47 -0.32 -23.48 -26.95
N PRO A 48 -0.98 -22.32 -27.02
CA PRO A 48 -2.43 -22.20 -26.80
C PRO A 48 -3.24 -23.04 -27.79
N LEU A 49 -2.75 -23.20 -29.03
CA LEU A 49 -3.29 -24.13 -30.04
C LEU A 49 -3.06 -25.63 -29.73
N GLN A 50 -2.50 -25.96 -28.57
CA GLN A 50 -2.42 -27.31 -27.99
C GLN A 50 -3.40 -27.46 -26.81
N SER A 51 -3.39 -26.56 -25.81
CA SER A 51 -4.32 -26.67 -24.66
C SER A 51 -5.79 -26.39 -25.02
N LEU A 52 -6.09 -25.44 -25.92
CA LEU A 52 -7.44 -25.31 -26.53
C LEU A 52 -7.90 -26.61 -27.23
N GLY A 53 -6.93 -27.46 -27.59
CA GLY A 53 -7.15 -28.76 -28.19
C GLY A 53 -7.37 -29.92 -27.21
N ALA A 54 -7.15 -29.70 -25.91
CA ALA A 54 -7.41 -30.67 -24.84
C ALA A 54 -8.79 -30.46 -24.20
N TRP A 55 -9.29 -29.22 -24.17
CA TRP A 55 -10.65 -28.87 -23.70
C TRP A 55 -11.76 -29.26 -24.70
N PHE A 56 -11.56 -30.33 -25.48
CA PHE A 56 -12.20 -30.51 -26.79
C PHE A 56 -12.68 -31.96 -27.00
N GLU A 57 -13.99 -32.16 -27.07
CA GLU A 57 -14.58 -33.39 -27.62
C GLU A 57 -15.28 -33.16 -28.96
N ARG A 58 -16.19 -32.16 -29.04
CA ARG A 58 -16.91 -31.78 -30.27
C ARG A 58 -17.28 -30.29 -30.28
N PRO A 59 -16.65 -29.44 -31.11
CA PRO A 59 -17.06 -28.05 -31.27
C PRO A 59 -18.32 -27.96 -32.16
N GLY A 60 -19.11 -26.90 -31.94
CA GLY A 60 -20.01 -26.37 -32.96
C GLY A 60 -19.24 -25.54 -33.99
N ASP A 61 -19.91 -25.23 -35.09
CA ASP A 61 -19.38 -24.43 -36.19
C ASP A 61 -20.35 -23.29 -36.50
N LEU A 62 -19.85 -22.05 -36.54
CA LEU A 62 -20.63 -20.85 -36.85
C LEU A 62 -21.35 -20.96 -38.19
N ARG A 63 -20.70 -21.56 -39.21
CA ARG A 63 -21.32 -21.79 -40.51
C ARG A 63 -22.48 -22.76 -40.39
N ALA A 64 -22.23 -23.96 -39.87
CA ALA A 64 -23.26 -24.98 -39.69
C ALA A 64 -24.44 -24.48 -38.81
N ALA A 65 -24.18 -23.64 -37.80
CA ALA A 65 -25.22 -23.04 -36.98
C ALA A 65 -26.09 -22.06 -37.79
N LEU A 66 -25.49 -21.10 -38.50
CA LEU A 66 -26.22 -20.15 -39.35
C LEU A 66 -26.97 -20.87 -40.49
N GLU A 67 -26.34 -21.87 -41.11
CA GLU A 67 -26.91 -22.70 -42.19
C GLU A 67 -28.00 -23.67 -41.68
N ALA A 68 -28.06 -24.00 -40.39
CA ALA A 68 -29.18 -24.73 -39.80
C ALA A 68 -30.44 -23.86 -39.61
N TYR A 69 -30.27 -22.55 -39.33
CA TYR A 69 -31.38 -21.60 -39.23
C TYR A 69 -31.81 -21.03 -40.60
N ALA A 70 -30.89 -20.97 -41.57
CA ALA A 70 -31.11 -20.39 -42.89
C ALA A 70 -32.34 -20.89 -43.67
N PRO A 71 -32.69 -22.20 -43.71
CA PRO A 71 -33.76 -22.70 -44.59
C PRO A 71 -35.18 -22.31 -44.17
N SER A 72 -35.36 -21.67 -43.00
CA SER A 72 -36.68 -21.35 -42.46
C SER A 72 -36.84 -19.98 -41.80
N ARG A 73 -35.76 -19.25 -41.44
CA ARG A 73 -35.86 -17.98 -40.68
C ARG A 73 -35.01 -16.80 -41.18
N LEU A 74 -34.11 -16.97 -42.15
CA LEU A 74 -33.34 -15.87 -42.74
C LEU A 74 -33.91 -15.45 -44.12
N ARG A 75 -33.96 -14.15 -44.42
CA ARG A 75 -34.29 -13.70 -45.79
C ARG A 75 -33.11 -14.00 -46.74
N PRO A 76 -33.35 -14.34 -48.02
CA PRO A 76 -32.28 -14.63 -48.99
C PRO A 76 -31.15 -13.58 -49.10
N PRO A 77 -31.40 -12.25 -49.14
CA PRO A 77 -30.33 -11.26 -49.12
C PRO A 77 -29.56 -11.23 -47.79
N THR A 78 -30.23 -11.42 -46.64
CA THR A 78 -29.60 -11.53 -45.32
C THR A 78 -28.62 -12.71 -45.30
N HIS A 79 -29.06 -13.87 -45.79
CA HIS A 79 -28.24 -15.07 -45.89
C HIS A 79 -27.03 -14.87 -46.82
N ALA A 80 -27.23 -14.30 -48.00
CA ALA A 80 -26.14 -14.03 -48.95
C ALA A 80 -25.08 -13.07 -48.39
N ALA A 81 -25.51 -11.99 -47.71
CA ALA A 81 -24.60 -11.02 -47.09
C ALA A 81 -23.77 -11.64 -45.95
N LEU A 82 -24.42 -12.39 -45.05
CA LEU A 82 -23.73 -13.07 -43.95
C LEU A 82 -22.79 -14.17 -44.44
N SER A 83 -23.21 -14.97 -45.43
CA SER A 83 -22.38 -16.04 -45.99
C SER A 83 -21.14 -15.47 -46.70
N ALA A 84 -21.27 -14.39 -47.46
CA ALA A 84 -20.13 -13.73 -48.11
C ALA A 84 -19.13 -13.07 -47.12
N ALA A 85 -19.63 -12.57 -45.99
CA ALA A 85 -18.76 -12.07 -44.91
C ALA A 85 -18.05 -13.23 -44.18
N LEU A 86 -18.77 -14.31 -43.88
CA LEU A 86 -18.22 -15.51 -43.24
C LEU A 86 -17.18 -16.21 -44.14
N ASP A 87 -17.42 -16.28 -45.46
CA ASP A 87 -16.46 -16.70 -46.49
C ASP A 87 -15.14 -15.93 -46.42
N THR A 88 -15.16 -14.67 -45.96
CA THR A 88 -13.97 -13.83 -45.82
C THR A 88 -13.31 -14.04 -44.46
N LEU A 89 -14.11 -14.17 -43.41
CA LEU A 89 -13.65 -14.46 -42.05
C LEU A 89 -12.95 -15.83 -41.92
N GLU A 90 -13.51 -16.89 -42.50
CA GLU A 90 -12.92 -18.24 -42.50
C GLU A 90 -11.59 -18.31 -43.25
N ARG A 91 -11.39 -17.50 -44.29
CA ARG A 91 -10.13 -17.40 -45.03
C ARG A 91 -9.08 -16.62 -44.24
N ALA A 92 -9.46 -15.51 -43.60
CA ALA A 92 -8.56 -14.76 -42.72
C ALA A 92 -8.13 -15.61 -41.51
N TRP A 93 -9.08 -16.32 -40.89
CA TRP A 93 -8.84 -17.25 -39.78
C TRP A 93 -7.92 -18.42 -40.19
N ALA A 94 -8.17 -19.07 -41.33
CA ALA A 94 -7.30 -20.11 -41.85
C ALA A 94 -5.86 -19.61 -42.13
N SER A 95 -5.74 -18.41 -42.73
CA SER A 95 -4.45 -17.77 -42.98
C SER A 95 -3.70 -17.50 -41.67
N LEU A 96 -4.38 -16.92 -40.67
CA LEU A 96 -3.79 -16.63 -39.37
C LEU A 96 -3.35 -17.91 -38.65
N VAL A 97 -4.19 -18.96 -38.61
CA VAL A 97 -3.82 -20.24 -37.98
C VAL A 97 -2.65 -20.90 -38.71
N ALA A 98 -2.62 -20.91 -40.04
CA ALA A 98 -1.53 -21.50 -40.81
C ALA A 98 -0.19 -20.80 -40.55
N VAL A 99 -0.15 -19.46 -40.59
CA VAL A 99 1.07 -18.69 -40.36
C VAL A 99 1.49 -18.73 -38.88
N ALA A 100 0.54 -18.66 -37.95
CA ALA A 100 0.84 -18.74 -36.51
C ALA A 100 1.45 -20.09 -36.10
N VAL A 101 1.04 -21.18 -36.74
CA VAL A 101 1.61 -22.53 -36.52
C VAL A 101 2.99 -22.69 -37.17
N GLU A 102 3.26 -22.06 -38.31
CA GLU A 102 4.56 -22.14 -38.99
C GLU A 102 5.61 -21.18 -38.40
N ARG A 103 5.20 -19.98 -37.96
CA ARG A 103 6.10 -18.84 -37.67
C ARG A 103 5.81 -18.09 -36.37
N GLY A 104 4.83 -18.54 -35.58
CA GLY A 104 4.38 -17.87 -34.36
C GLY A 104 3.33 -16.78 -34.61
N LEU A 105 2.49 -16.50 -33.61
CA LEU A 105 1.31 -15.63 -33.73
C LEU A 105 1.63 -14.21 -34.24
N PHE A 106 2.76 -13.63 -33.80
CA PHE A 106 3.19 -12.29 -34.22
C PHE A 106 3.62 -12.16 -35.69
N ALA A 107 3.78 -13.28 -36.40
CA ALA A 107 4.05 -13.29 -37.84
C ALA A 107 2.77 -13.37 -38.70
N ALA A 108 1.60 -13.54 -38.08
CA ALA A 108 0.32 -13.74 -38.75
C ALA A 108 -0.45 -12.42 -38.98
N ASP A 109 -1.35 -12.42 -39.97
CA ASP A 109 -2.17 -11.26 -40.34
C ASP A 109 -3.35 -11.06 -39.36
N ILE A 110 -3.04 -10.49 -38.19
CA ILE A 110 -4.02 -10.13 -37.15
C ILE A 110 -4.97 -9.02 -37.66
N ASP A 111 -4.45 -8.05 -38.41
CA ASP A 111 -5.23 -6.93 -38.92
C ASP A 111 -6.28 -7.39 -39.94
N GLY A 112 -5.91 -8.27 -40.87
CA GLY A 112 -6.84 -8.90 -41.82
C GLY A 112 -7.93 -9.73 -41.14
N LEU A 113 -7.63 -10.41 -40.02
CA LEU A 113 -8.65 -11.11 -39.23
C LEU A 113 -9.61 -10.12 -38.54
N ILE A 114 -9.10 -9.04 -37.95
CA ILE A 114 -9.93 -8.00 -37.32
C ILE A 114 -10.84 -7.32 -38.36
N THR A 115 -10.32 -6.96 -39.53
CA THR A 115 -11.11 -6.37 -40.63
C THR A 115 -12.16 -7.34 -41.17
N ALA A 116 -11.84 -8.63 -41.31
CA ALA A 116 -12.82 -9.63 -41.73
C ALA A 116 -13.94 -9.85 -40.69
N TYR A 117 -13.61 -9.80 -39.39
CA TYR A 117 -14.58 -9.89 -38.31
C TYR A 117 -15.48 -8.65 -38.23
N GLU A 118 -14.91 -7.45 -38.41
CA GLU A 118 -15.70 -6.23 -38.59
C GLU A 118 -16.65 -6.35 -39.79
N GLY A 119 -16.18 -6.92 -40.90
CA GLY A 119 -17.01 -7.20 -42.08
C GLY A 119 -18.25 -8.05 -41.76
N LEU A 120 -18.10 -9.08 -40.91
CA LEU A 120 -19.23 -9.89 -40.45
C LEU A 120 -20.20 -9.10 -39.55
N LEU A 121 -19.69 -8.37 -38.56
CA LEU A 121 -20.52 -7.55 -37.66
C LEU A 121 -21.24 -6.43 -38.43
N ARG A 122 -20.59 -5.82 -39.43
CA ARG A 122 -21.16 -4.82 -40.33
C ARG A 122 -22.23 -5.41 -41.24
N ALA A 123 -22.02 -6.63 -41.77
CA ALA A 123 -23.04 -7.35 -42.54
C ALA A 123 -24.25 -7.74 -41.67
N ALA A 124 -24.02 -8.17 -40.44
CA ALA A 124 -25.08 -8.50 -39.48
C ALA A 124 -25.92 -7.28 -39.09
N THR A 125 -25.29 -6.19 -38.65
CA THR A 125 -25.96 -4.93 -38.28
C THR A 125 -26.68 -4.28 -39.46
N ALA A 126 -26.19 -4.42 -40.70
CA ALA A 126 -26.94 -3.99 -41.88
C ALA A 126 -28.14 -4.89 -42.22
N SER A 127 -28.05 -6.20 -42.00
CA SER A 127 -28.96 -7.18 -42.61
C SER A 127 -30.00 -7.81 -41.67
N LEU A 128 -29.67 -8.02 -40.38
CA LEU A 128 -30.56 -8.62 -39.39
C LEU A 128 -31.57 -7.58 -38.89
N GLN A 129 -32.75 -7.53 -39.53
CA GLN A 129 -33.72 -6.45 -39.37
C GLN A 129 -35.13 -6.90 -38.93
N THR A 130 -35.45 -8.20 -38.99
CA THR A 130 -36.74 -8.74 -38.48
C THR A 130 -36.55 -9.43 -37.13
N GLY A 131 -37.58 -9.46 -36.28
CA GLY A 131 -37.46 -9.96 -34.90
C GLY A 131 -36.92 -11.39 -34.78
N GLN A 132 -37.26 -12.30 -35.70
CA GLN A 132 -36.68 -13.65 -35.71
C GLN A 132 -35.20 -13.66 -36.15
N GLU A 133 -34.85 -12.88 -37.19
CA GLU A 133 -33.45 -12.73 -37.63
C GLU A 133 -32.59 -12.13 -36.52
N VAL A 134 -33.07 -11.10 -35.82
CA VAL A 134 -32.37 -10.46 -34.70
C VAL A 134 -32.17 -11.46 -33.55
N GLN A 135 -33.25 -12.11 -33.09
CA GLN A 135 -33.20 -13.04 -31.94
C GLN A 135 -32.27 -14.25 -32.16
N HIS A 136 -32.17 -14.77 -33.39
CA HIS A 136 -31.39 -15.98 -33.69
C HIS A 136 -30.03 -15.68 -34.32
N GLY A 137 -29.92 -14.64 -35.13
CA GLY A 137 -28.68 -14.23 -35.79
C GLY A 137 -27.65 -13.71 -34.81
N TYR A 138 -27.99 -12.72 -33.97
CA TYR A 138 -27.06 -12.20 -32.97
C TYR A 138 -26.74 -13.22 -31.88
N ARG A 139 -27.68 -14.10 -31.53
CA ARG A 139 -27.40 -15.28 -30.67
C ARG A 139 -26.20 -16.07 -31.20
N VAL A 140 -26.28 -16.51 -32.44
CA VAL A 140 -25.26 -17.39 -33.04
C VAL A 140 -23.94 -16.63 -33.27
N ILE A 141 -23.99 -15.34 -33.57
CA ILE A 141 -22.81 -14.49 -33.73
C ILE A 141 -22.11 -14.21 -32.38
N ASN A 142 -22.85 -13.90 -31.32
CA ASN A 142 -22.29 -13.62 -29.99
C ASN A 142 -21.74 -14.89 -29.30
N GLN A 143 -22.20 -16.08 -29.69
CA GLN A 143 -21.67 -17.37 -29.22
C GLN A 143 -20.43 -17.84 -30.00
N ALA A 144 -20.06 -17.19 -31.11
CA ALA A 144 -18.84 -17.53 -31.86
C ALA A 144 -17.57 -17.26 -31.03
N TRP A 145 -16.61 -18.18 -31.06
CA TRP A 145 -15.38 -18.20 -30.24
C TRP A 145 -15.58 -18.19 -28.71
N MET A 146 -16.80 -18.09 -28.18
CA MET A 146 -17.06 -18.12 -26.74
C MET A 146 -17.07 -19.54 -26.17
N ILE A 147 -16.45 -19.72 -25.01
CA ILE A 147 -16.43 -20.99 -24.23
C ILE A 147 -17.43 -20.86 -23.07
N GLY A 148 -18.16 -21.92 -22.75
CA GLY A 148 -19.10 -21.92 -21.62
C GLY A 148 -19.74 -23.27 -21.34
N THR A 149 -20.74 -23.26 -20.46
CA THR A 149 -21.66 -24.39 -20.28
C THR A 149 -22.59 -24.54 -21.50
N PRO A 150 -23.15 -25.74 -21.79
CA PRO A 150 -23.94 -25.99 -23.00
C PRO A 150 -25.15 -25.06 -23.22
N SER A 151 -25.62 -24.42 -22.17
CA SER A 151 -26.75 -23.48 -22.16
C SER A 151 -26.37 -22.03 -21.85
N PHE A 152 -25.11 -21.74 -21.49
CA PHE A 152 -24.64 -20.47 -20.95
C PHE A 152 -25.55 -19.93 -19.83
N GLU A 153 -25.61 -20.66 -18.71
CA GLU A 153 -26.49 -20.35 -17.56
C GLU A 153 -25.78 -19.64 -16.39
N SER A 154 -24.44 -19.59 -16.36
CA SER A 154 -23.66 -19.09 -15.21
C SER A 154 -22.41 -18.29 -15.60
N TRP A 155 -21.51 -18.87 -16.40
CA TRP A 155 -20.25 -18.27 -16.82
C TRP A 155 -19.97 -18.45 -18.32
N ALA A 156 -19.11 -17.58 -18.85
CA ALA A 156 -18.53 -17.66 -20.19
C ALA A 156 -17.05 -17.27 -20.16
N VAL A 157 -16.23 -17.78 -21.08
CA VAL A 157 -14.81 -17.38 -21.23
C VAL A 157 -14.55 -16.94 -22.66
N MET A 158 -13.99 -15.73 -22.82
CA MET A 158 -13.47 -15.26 -24.11
C MET A 158 -11.99 -15.64 -24.23
N PRO A 159 -11.60 -16.44 -25.23
CA PRO A 159 -10.20 -16.86 -25.40
C PRO A 159 -9.33 -15.76 -25.99
N LEU A 160 -8.03 -15.84 -25.72
CA LEU A 160 -6.96 -14.98 -26.26
C LEU A 160 -7.04 -14.75 -27.78
N LEU A 161 -7.49 -15.76 -28.54
CA LEU A 161 -7.59 -15.72 -30.00
C LEU A 161 -8.88 -15.07 -30.54
N HIS A 162 -9.78 -14.60 -29.67
CA HIS A 162 -10.95 -13.82 -30.10
C HIS A 162 -10.50 -12.51 -30.77
N PRO A 163 -11.09 -12.08 -31.91
CA PRO A 163 -10.61 -10.90 -32.64
C PRO A 163 -10.53 -9.61 -31.81
N LEU A 164 -11.38 -9.43 -30.80
CA LEU A 164 -11.27 -8.29 -29.86
C LEU A 164 -10.11 -8.42 -28.87
N LYS A 165 -9.76 -9.61 -28.38
CA LYS A 165 -8.56 -9.79 -27.55
C LYS A 165 -7.30 -9.57 -28.37
N LEU A 166 -7.27 -10.02 -29.63
CA LEU A 166 -6.17 -9.75 -30.56
C LEU A 166 -6.04 -8.24 -30.89
N LEU A 167 -7.16 -7.53 -31.08
CA LEU A 167 -7.17 -6.06 -31.20
C LEU A 167 -6.55 -5.39 -29.96
N TRP A 168 -7.00 -5.79 -28.76
CA TRP A 168 -6.48 -5.23 -27.52
C TRP A 168 -4.98 -5.48 -27.35
N TRP A 169 -4.52 -6.71 -27.64
CA TRP A 169 -3.09 -7.06 -27.58
C TRP A 169 -2.26 -6.27 -28.60
N ARG A 170 -2.81 -5.97 -29.78
CA ARG A 170 -2.18 -5.08 -30.78
C ARG A 170 -1.98 -3.66 -30.24
N GLU A 171 -2.99 -3.08 -29.59
CA GLU A 171 -2.87 -1.73 -29.03
C GLU A 171 -1.99 -1.69 -27.78
N ARG A 172 -2.03 -2.71 -26.91
CA ARG A 172 -1.05 -2.86 -25.82
C ARG A 172 0.37 -2.93 -26.36
N ALA A 173 0.63 -3.73 -27.40
CA ALA A 173 1.96 -3.84 -27.99
C ALA A 173 2.46 -2.50 -28.58
N ARG A 174 1.59 -1.72 -29.23
CA ARG A 174 1.90 -0.36 -29.70
C ARG A 174 2.17 0.60 -28.54
N PHE A 175 1.31 0.62 -27.52
CA PHE A 175 1.52 1.44 -26.33
C PHE A 175 2.88 1.15 -25.66
N PHE A 176 3.24 -0.14 -25.48
CA PHE A 176 4.54 -0.50 -24.91
C PHE A 176 5.72 -0.19 -25.83
N ASN A 177 5.58 -0.29 -27.15
CA ASN A 177 6.57 0.19 -28.11
C ASN A 177 6.82 1.70 -27.96
N ASP A 178 5.75 2.49 -27.87
CA ASP A 178 5.83 3.95 -27.81
C ASP A 178 6.32 4.44 -26.44
N LEU A 179 5.95 3.73 -25.36
CA LEU A 179 6.51 3.90 -24.02
C LEU A 179 8.02 3.63 -24.00
N ILE A 180 8.48 2.53 -24.61
CA ILE A 180 9.90 2.20 -24.76
C ILE A 180 10.62 3.25 -25.62
N ALA A 181 9.99 3.73 -26.70
CA ALA A 181 10.56 4.78 -27.54
C ALA A 181 10.76 6.10 -26.76
N ARG A 182 9.76 6.55 -25.98
CA ARG A 182 9.87 7.72 -25.08
C ARG A 182 10.93 7.53 -24.00
N LEU A 183 11.03 6.34 -23.39
CA LEU A 183 12.04 6.00 -22.39
C LEU A 183 13.48 5.93 -22.94
N LEU A 184 13.63 5.77 -24.26
CA LEU A 184 14.92 5.67 -24.94
C LEU A 184 15.28 6.91 -25.78
N ASP A 185 14.45 7.96 -25.79
CA ASP A 185 14.74 9.21 -26.49
C ASP A 185 15.71 10.10 -25.67
N PRO A 186 16.96 10.32 -26.13
CA PRO A 186 17.91 11.16 -25.43
C PRO A 186 17.68 12.67 -25.62
N ALA A 187 16.79 13.07 -26.53
CA ALA A 187 16.45 14.47 -26.79
C ALA A 187 15.25 14.96 -25.95
N ALA A 188 14.35 14.05 -25.56
CA ALA A 188 13.16 14.33 -24.75
C ALA A 188 13.02 13.28 -23.61
N PRO A 189 13.83 13.39 -22.53
CA PRO A 189 13.84 12.38 -21.47
C PRO A 189 12.48 12.32 -20.75
N ALA A 190 11.83 11.17 -20.83
CA ALA A 190 10.49 10.97 -20.29
C ALA A 190 10.41 11.16 -18.76
N THR A 191 9.41 11.93 -18.32
CA THR A 191 9.14 12.24 -16.91
C THR A 191 8.08 11.31 -16.32
N ILE A 192 8.13 11.10 -14.99
CA ILE A 192 7.13 10.35 -14.22
C ILE A 192 6.92 11.08 -12.90
N VAL A 193 5.68 11.34 -12.50
CA VAL A 193 5.35 12.08 -11.27
C VAL A 193 5.43 11.18 -10.04
N ASP A 194 5.01 9.92 -10.13
CA ASP A 194 5.20 8.92 -9.07
C ASP A 194 5.65 7.57 -9.62
N GLN A 195 6.97 7.39 -9.77
CA GLN A 195 7.56 6.15 -10.28
C GLN A 195 7.20 4.91 -9.42
N HIS A 196 7.13 5.06 -8.10
CA HIS A 196 6.79 3.95 -7.20
C HIS A 196 5.31 3.55 -7.29
N ARG A 197 4.41 4.46 -7.63
CA ARG A 197 3.02 4.11 -7.95
C ARG A 197 2.90 3.60 -9.37
N TYR A 198 3.42 4.32 -10.36
CA TYR A 198 3.36 3.94 -11.77
C TYR A 198 3.80 2.50 -12.00
N LEU A 199 4.93 2.06 -11.41
CA LEU A 199 5.41 0.68 -11.54
C LEU A 199 4.53 -0.37 -10.82
N ARG A 200 3.77 0.00 -9.78
CA ARG A 200 2.78 -0.88 -9.12
C ARG A 200 1.43 -0.89 -9.83
N GLU A 201 1.08 0.21 -10.49
CA GLU A 201 -0.15 0.36 -11.27
C GLU A 201 0.00 -0.14 -12.72
N LEU A 202 1.20 -0.50 -13.16
CA LEU A 202 1.46 -0.85 -14.56
C LEU A 202 0.69 -2.11 -14.98
N ASP A 203 0.66 -3.15 -14.14
CA ASP A 203 -0.12 -4.36 -14.43
C ASP A 203 -1.63 -4.15 -14.26
N SER A 204 -2.09 -3.33 -13.30
CA SER A 204 -3.52 -3.02 -13.10
C SER A 204 -4.09 -2.11 -14.18
N THR A 205 -3.26 -1.22 -14.74
CA THR A 205 -3.63 -0.23 -15.78
C THR A 205 -3.59 -0.82 -17.18
N TYR A 206 -2.65 -1.73 -17.47
CA TYR A 206 -2.44 -2.29 -18.81
C TYR A 206 -2.77 -3.80 -18.95
N GLY A 207 -3.55 -4.37 -18.03
CA GLY A 207 -4.21 -5.68 -18.20
C GLY A 207 -5.41 -5.62 -19.17
N SER A 208 -5.78 -6.74 -19.79
CA SER A 208 -6.92 -6.87 -20.70
C SER A 208 -8.25 -7.14 -20.02
N SER A 209 -8.20 -7.37 -18.70
CA SER A 209 -9.37 -7.33 -17.81
C SER A 209 -10.31 -6.17 -18.18
N GLN A 210 -11.61 -6.46 -18.23
CA GLN A 210 -12.66 -5.52 -18.63
C GLN A 210 -12.72 -5.16 -20.13
N PHE A 211 -11.98 -5.84 -21.02
CA PHE A 211 -12.14 -5.67 -22.47
C PHE A 211 -12.48 -6.98 -23.23
N PRO A 212 -13.63 -7.04 -23.96
CA PRO A 212 -14.75 -6.08 -23.94
C PRO A 212 -15.46 -6.02 -22.58
N PRO A 213 -16.14 -4.90 -22.24
CA PRO A 213 -16.70 -4.68 -20.91
C PRO A 213 -18.00 -5.45 -20.61
N LEU A 214 -18.62 -6.07 -21.63
CA LEU A 214 -19.88 -6.80 -21.51
C LEU A 214 -20.09 -7.75 -22.70
N LEU A 215 -20.76 -8.87 -22.45
CA LEU A 215 -21.34 -9.76 -23.47
C LEU A 215 -22.86 -9.90 -23.25
N ALA A 216 -23.63 -10.04 -24.32
CA ALA A 216 -25.07 -10.36 -24.26
C ALA A 216 -25.31 -11.76 -24.82
N LEU A 217 -25.43 -12.75 -23.91
CA LEU A 217 -25.53 -14.17 -24.25
C LEU A 217 -26.93 -14.71 -23.87
N PRO A 218 -27.63 -15.43 -24.77
CA PRO A 218 -29.00 -15.87 -24.53
C PRO A 218 -29.12 -17.29 -23.94
N PRO A 219 -29.67 -17.45 -22.73
CA PRO A 219 -29.86 -18.75 -22.08
C PRO A 219 -31.05 -19.53 -22.68
N GLY A 220 -30.76 -20.51 -23.54
CA GLY A 220 -31.78 -21.42 -24.10
C GLY A 220 -32.76 -20.77 -25.08
N GLU A 221 -33.91 -21.40 -25.34
CA GLU A 221 -34.99 -20.79 -26.13
C GLU A 221 -36.01 -20.07 -25.22
N GLY A 222 -36.51 -18.91 -25.66
CA GLY A 222 -37.60 -18.16 -25.02
C GLY A 222 -37.17 -17.05 -24.05
N ARG A 223 -36.14 -17.28 -23.21
CA ARG A 223 -35.63 -16.30 -22.22
C ARG A 223 -35.04 -15.04 -22.87
N PRO A 224 -35.09 -13.85 -22.21
CA PRO A 224 -34.34 -12.67 -22.66
C PRO A 224 -32.85 -13.00 -22.75
N ALA A 225 -32.08 -12.24 -23.55
CA ALA A 225 -30.63 -12.36 -23.50
C ALA A 225 -30.13 -11.69 -22.22
N GLU A 226 -29.15 -12.32 -21.56
CA GLU A 226 -28.66 -11.87 -20.26
C GLU A 226 -27.28 -11.25 -20.42
N CYS A 227 -27.01 -10.24 -19.61
CA CYS A 227 -25.72 -9.56 -19.60
C CYS A 227 -24.69 -10.39 -18.82
N TYR A 228 -23.48 -10.41 -19.32
CA TYR A 228 -22.33 -11.08 -18.74
C TYR A 228 -21.22 -10.05 -18.54
N LEU A 229 -20.75 -9.92 -17.31
CA LEU A 229 -19.74 -8.94 -16.91
C LEU A 229 -18.37 -9.62 -16.71
N PRO A 230 -17.27 -8.99 -17.17
CA PRO A 230 -15.92 -9.52 -17.04
C PRO A 230 -15.48 -9.60 -15.58
N ALA A 231 -14.70 -10.63 -15.25
CA ALA A 231 -14.41 -11.02 -13.88
C ALA A 231 -12.93 -11.24 -13.59
N GLU A 232 -12.28 -12.08 -14.38
CA GLU A 232 -10.87 -12.42 -14.18
C GLU A 232 -10.18 -12.53 -15.53
N GLU A 233 -8.98 -11.97 -15.63
CA GLU A 233 -8.07 -12.20 -16.74
C GLU A 233 -7.00 -13.19 -16.30
N VAL A 234 -6.95 -14.36 -16.95
CA VAL A 234 -5.85 -15.32 -16.81
C VAL A 234 -5.17 -15.46 -18.16
N GLU A 235 -3.95 -14.93 -18.26
CA GLU A 235 -3.07 -15.10 -19.43
C GLU A 235 -3.70 -14.69 -20.78
N GLY A 236 -4.57 -13.67 -20.73
CA GLY A 236 -5.30 -13.11 -21.89
C GLY A 236 -6.62 -13.81 -22.23
N TYR A 237 -7.01 -14.84 -21.47
CA TYR A 237 -8.38 -15.35 -21.42
C TYR A 237 -9.18 -14.51 -20.42
N GLU A 238 -10.42 -14.17 -20.75
CA GLU A 238 -11.31 -13.39 -19.88
C GLU A 238 -12.49 -14.25 -19.43
N LEU A 239 -12.62 -14.47 -18.13
CA LEU A 239 -13.80 -15.06 -17.50
C LEU A 239 -14.87 -13.99 -17.33
N TYR A 240 -16.13 -14.34 -17.62
CA TYR A 240 -17.31 -13.52 -17.40
C TYR A 240 -18.34 -14.29 -16.57
N PHE A 241 -18.97 -13.59 -15.63
CA PHE A 241 -20.16 -14.09 -14.92
C PHE A 241 -21.42 -13.39 -15.40
N ARG A 242 -22.53 -14.13 -15.41
CA ARG A 242 -23.89 -13.59 -15.55
C ARG A 242 -24.10 -12.43 -14.57
N GLU A 243 -24.71 -11.34 -15.00
CA GLU A 243 -25.00 -10.11 -14.22
C GLU A 243 -25.45 -10.37 -12.77
N SER A 244 -26.44 -11.23 -12.55
CA SER A 244 -26.96 -11.53 -11.21
C SER A 244 -26.03 -12.37 -10.33
N VAL A 245 -25.03 -13.03 -10.91
CA VAL A 245 -23.97 -13.79 -10.21
C VAL A 245 -22.70 -12.93 -10.09
N SER A 246 -22.50 -11.97 -10.99
CA SER A 246 -21.43 -10.98 -10.93
C SER A 246 -21.52 -10.07 -9.69
N ALA A 247 -22.72 -9.87 -9.13
CA ALA A 247 -22.89 -9.21 -7.82
C ALA A 247 -22.43 -10.09 -6.64
N GLU A 248 -22.50 -11.41 -6.78
CA GLU A 248 -22.01 -12.39 -5.79
C GLU A 248 -20.50 -12.66 -5.95
N ALA A 249 -19.92 -12.40 -7.13
CA ALA A 249 -18.55 -12.74 -7.48
C ALA A 249 -17.50 -11.65 -7.20
N PHE A 250 -17.89 -10.40 -6.92
CA PHE A 250 -16.95 -9.30 -6.63
C PHE A 250 -17.21 -8.67 -5.27
N GLY A 251 -16.20 -8.74 -4.41
CA GLY A 251 -16.24 -8.15 -3.08
C GLY A 251 -15.61 -9.07 -2.05
N LEU A 252 -16.19 -9.05 -0.86
CA LEU A 252 -15.82 -9.85 0.30
C LEU A 252 -16.45 -11.26 0.31
N ASP A 253 -17.03 -11.74 -0.79
CA ASP A 253 -17.75 -13.02 -0.85
C ASP A 253 -16.81 -14.24 -0.83
N THR A 254 -17.24 -15.29 -0.13
CA THR A 254 -16.44 -16.47 0.21
C THR A 254 -16.40 -17.57 -0.85
N ASP A 255 -17.35 -17.58 -1.78
CA ASP A 255 -17.70 -18.83 -2.47
C ASP A 255 -16.95 -19.05 -3.80
N LEU A 256 -16.18 -18.04 -4.26
CA LEU A 256 -15.42 -18.08 -5.52
C LEU A 256 -13.92 -17.74 -5.38
N LEU A 257 -13.49 -17.08 -4.30
CA LEU A 257 -12.10 -16.66 -4.08
C LEU A 257 -11.28 -17.69 -3.28
N ALA A 258 -9.95 -17.71 -3.43
CA ALA A 258 -9.09 -18.53 -2.58
C ALA A 258 -9.14 -18.08 -1.10
N GLN A 259 -8.71 -18.95 -0.17
CA GLN A 259 -8.76 -18.62 1.28
C GLN A 259 -7.85 -17.44 1.64
N ASP A 260 -6.66 -17.36 1.02
CA ASP A 260 -5.71 -16.27 1.26
C ASP A 260 -6.23 -14.93 0.68
N GLU A 261 -6.91 -14.97 -0.47
CA GLU A 261 -7.52 -13.80 -1.10
C GLU A 261 -8.69 -13.26 -0.29
N ASN A 262 -9.50 -14.16 0.28
CA ASN A 262 -10.57 -13.84 1.23
C ASN A 262 -10.06 -13.12 2.48
N GLU A 263 -8.95 -13.59 3.10
CA GLU A 263 -8.37 -12.92 4.29
C GLU A 263 -7.77 -11.55 3.89
N VAL A 264 -7.12 -11.45 2.72
CA VAL A 264 -6.58 -10.18 2.20
C VAL A 264 -7.68 -9.16 1.86
N ALA A 265 -8.80 -9.58 1.29
CA ALA A 265 -9.95 -8.71 1.00
C ALA A 265 -10.58 -8.19 2.30
N ALA A 266 -10.86 -9.10 3.25
CA ALA A 266 -11.39 -8.75 4.57
C ALA A 266 -10.45 -7.82 5.35
N GLN A 267 -9.15 -8.03 5.29
CA GLN A 267 -8.15 -7.18 5.95
C GLN A 267 -8.20 -5.73 5.45
N ARG A 268 -8.42 -5.49 4.14
CA ARG A 268 -8.56 -4.14 3.58
C ARG A 268 -9.82 -3.44 4.07
N ALA A 269 -10.96 -4.13 4.08
CA ALA A 269 -12.21 -3.57 4.59
C ALA A 269 -12.08 -3.18 6.08
N VAL A 270 -11.41 -4.02 6.88
CA VAL A 270 -11.13 -3.74 8.30
C VAL A 270 -10.27 -2.50 8.52
N GLU A 271 -9.36 -2.12 7.60
CA GLU A 271 -8.58 -0.89 7.76
C GLU A 271 -9.46 0.37 7.78
N GLY A 272 -10.41 0.48 6.83
CA GLY A 272 -11.33 1.61 6.76
C GLY A 272 -12.43 1.56 7.83
N ILE A 273 -13.07 0.40 7.99
CA ILE A 273 -14.16 0.21 8.96
C ILE A 273 -13.68 0.45 10.40
N ALA A 274 -12.49 -0.06 10.78
CA ALA A 274 -11.98 0.13 12.13
C ALA A 274 -11.50 1.57 12.41
N ALA A 275 -11.21 2.37 11.39
CA ALA A 275 -10.97 3.81 11.55
C ALA A 275 -12.28 4.53 11.91
N VAL A 276 -13.36 4.31 11.16
CA VAL A 276 -14.68 4.89 11.48
C VAL A 276 -15.16 4.49 12.88
N VAL A 277 -14.97 3.24 13.29
CA VAL A 277 -15.33 2.79 14.65
C VAL A 277 -14.42 3.42 15.72
N GLN A 278 -13.14 3.69 15.44
CA GLN A 278 -12.28 4.50 16.32
C GLN A 278 -12.86 5.92 16.48
N ASP A 279 -13.26 6.54 15.38
CA ASP A 279 -13.77 7.91 15.35
C ASP A 279 -15.15 8.03 16.06
N TYR A 280 -15.98 6.98 16.03
CA TYR A 280 -17.16 6.82 16.89
C TYR A 280 -16.79 6.78 18.38
N ILE A 281 -15.78 5.98 18.76
CA ILE A 281 -15.31 5.85 20.15
C ILE A 281 -14.64 7.14 20.68
N GLU A 282 -14.14 8.01 19.80
CA GLU A 282 -13.63 9.35 20.15
C GLU A 282 -14.75 10.40 20.23
N THR A 283 -15.78 10.27 19.38
CA THR A 283 -16.99 11.14 19.40
C THR A 283 -17.89 10.86 20.61
N TYR A 284 -18.08 9.59 20.97
CA TYR A 284 -18.95 9.12 22.05
C TYR A 284 -18.20 8.30 23.12
N PRO A 285 -17.33 8.90 23.95
CA PRO A 285 -16.45 8.14 24.86
C PRO A 285 -17.15 7.22 25.88
N PHE A 286 -18.46 7.38 26.11
CA PHE A 286 -19.26 6.54 27.00
C PHE A 286 -19.56 5.14 26.44
N VAL A 287 -19.56 4.94 25.11
CA VAL A 287 -19.86 3.63 24.49
C VAL A 287 -18.79 2.57 24.80
N ARG A 288 -17.63 3.00 25.33
CA ARG A 288 -16.51 2.13 25.72
C ARG A 288 -16.92 1.08 26.76
N ASP A 289 -17.92 1.34 27.59
CA ASP A 289 -18.38 0.37 28.59
C ASP A 289 -19.29 -0.75 28.04
N GLY A 290 -19.68 -0.70 26.75
CA GLY A 290 -20.50 -1.73 26.09
C GLY A 290 -20.91 -1.43 24.65
N LEU A 291 -19.94 -1.28 23.73
CA LEU A 291 -20.17 -0.98 22.31
C LEU A 291 -20.77 -2.20 21.57
N GLU A 292 -21.95 -2.06 20.94
CA GLU A 292 -22.55 -3.12 20.11
C GLU A 292 -22.50 -2.81 18.60
N ILE A 293 -21.85 -3.71 17.85
CA ILE A 293 -21.63 -3.61 16.40
C ILE A 293 -22.33 -4.78 15.70
N VAL A 294 -23.17 -4.49 14.72
CA VAL A 294 -23.87 -5.50 13.90
C VAL A 294 -23.30 -5.52 12.49
N LEU A 295 -22.68 -6.63 12.08
CA LEU A 295 -22.33 -6.92 10.70
C LEU A 295 -23.58 -7.50 10.02
N PHE A 296 -24.26 -6.67 9.24
CA PHE A 296 -25.52 -6.99 8.57
C PHE A 296 -25.25 -7.76 7.26
N GLU A 297 -25.99 -8.86 7.04
CA GLU A 297 -25.81 -9.79 5.90
C GLU A 297 -24.34 -10.10 5.57
N CYS A 298 -23.56 -10.43 6.61
CA CYS A 298 -22.11 -10.57 6.53
C CYS A 298 -21.70 -11.79 5.69
N ARG A 299 -21.29 -11.57 4.44
CA ARG A 299 -20.88 -12.63 3.51
C ARG A 299 -19.54 -13.28 3.89
N ASN A 300 -18.63 -12.51 4.48
CA ASN A 300 -17.24 -12.92 4.74
C ASN A 300 -17.04 -13.57 6.12
N GLY A 301 -16.37 -14.72 6.16
CA GLY A 301 -16.08 -15.45 7.41
C GLY A 301 -14.91 -14.91 8.23
N ALA A 302 -14.00 -14.11 7.65
CA ALA A 302 -12.82 -13.56 8.33
C ALA A 302 -13.04 -12.13 8.86
N LEU A 303 -13.88 -11.34 8.18
CA LEU A 303 -14.24 -9.95 8.52
C LEU A 303 -14.57 -9.75 10.02
N PRO A 304 -15.40 -10.59 10.69
CA PRO A 304 -15.75 -10.37 12.09
C PRO A 304 -14.55 -10.50 13.04
N GLY A 305 -13.68 -11.49 12.79
CA GLY A 305 -12.50 -11.75 13.61
C GLY A 305 -11.41 -10.69 13.42
N LEU A 306 -11.11 -10.34 12.16
CA LEU A 306 -10.12 -9.30 11.84
C LEU A 306 -10.54 -7.92 12.38
N LEU A 307 -11.84 -7.59 12.33
CA LEU A 307 -12.36 -6.34 12.91
C LEU A 307 -12.11 -6.29 14.42
N VAL A 308 -12.40 -7.35 15.16
CA VAL A 308 -12.14 -7.42 16.61
C VAL A 308 -10.63 -7.38 16.92
N GLU A 309 -9.81 -8.10 16.16
CA GLU A 309 -8.33 -8.06 16.32
C GLU A 309 -7.81 -6.62 16.14
N ARG A 310 -8.28 -5.91 15.10
CA ARG A 310 -7.89 -4.53 14.82
C ARG A 310 -8.36 -3.54 15.89
N LEU A 311 -9.63 -3.61 16.31
CA LEU A 311 -10.19 -2.72 17.33
C LEU A 311 -9.52 -2.94 18.70
N THR A 312 -9.25 -4.19 19.07
CA THR A 312 -8.52 -4.52 20.32
C THR A 312 -7.11 -3.91 20.31
N HIS A 313 -6.40 -3.96 19.17
CA HIS A 313 -5.09 -3.37 19.01
C HIS A 313 -5.10 -1.83 18.97
N ILE A 314 -6.15 -1.20 18.41
CA ILE A 314 -6.37 0.26 18.49
C ILE A 314 -6.59 0.67 19.95
N GLY A 315 -7.49 -0.02 20.67
CA GLY A 315 -7.75 0.23 22.09
C GLY A 315 -6.50 0.09 22.95
N ALA A 316 -5.69 -0.95 22.72
CA ALA A 316 -4.41 -1.13 23.41
C ALA A 316 -3.43 0.03 23.17
N ARG A 317 -3.34 0.56 21.95
CA ARG A 317 -2.47 1.71 21.62
C ARG A 317 -2.97 3.03 22.24
N ARG A 318 -4.28 3.25 22.27
CA ARG A 318 -4.90 4.46 22.85
C ARG A 318 -5.19 4.34 24.36
N ASN A 319 -4.78 3.23 25.00
CA ASN A 319 -5.06 2.88 26.40
C ASN A 319 -6.57 2.92 26.76
N TRP A 320 -7.43 2.46 25.84
CA TRP A 320 -8.86 2.33 26.07
C TRP A 320 -9.20 0.94 26.59
N LYS A 321 -10.00 0.89 27.66
CA LYS A 321 -10.79 -0.30 28.01
C LYS A 321 -12.10 -0.21 27.23
N VAL A 322 -12.31 -1.12 26.30
CA VAL A 322 -13.55 -1.21 25.52
C VAL A 322 -14.17 -2.58 25.76
N ARG A 323 -15.45 -2.62 26.16
CA ARG A 323 -16.28 -3.83 26.04
C ARG A 323 -16.95 -3.81 24.67
N LEU A 324 -16.93 -4.94 23.97
CA LEU A 324 -17.33 -5.05 22.58
C LEU A 324 -18.28 -6.24 22.36
N SER A 325 -19.44 -6.00 21.75
CA SER A 325 -20.40 -7.01 21.33
C SER A 325 -20.50 -6.96 19.80
N VAL A 326 -19.99 -7.97 19.10
CA VAL A 326 -20.10 -8.08 17.63
C VAL A 326 -21.14 -9.14 17.28
N ILE A 327 -22.12 -8.78 16.46
CA ILE A 327 -23.12 -9.70 15.94
C ILE A 327 -22.96 -9.83 14.43
N VAL A 328 -22.89 -11.07 13.96
CA VAL A 328 -22.84 -11.45 12.56
C VAL A 328 -24.24 -11.90 12.17
N HIS A 329 -24.97 -11.07 11.43
CA HIS A 329 -26.30 -11.38 10.90
C HIS A 329 -26.18 -11.94 9.49
N THR A 330 -27.04 -12.91 9.17
CA THR A 330 -27.31 -13.36 7.80
C THR A 330 -28.70 -13.98 7.69
N THR A 331 -29.29 -13.98 6.50
CA THR A 331 -30.51 -14.76 6.19
C THR A 331 -30.25 -16.20 5.74
N ALA A 332 -29.02 -16.59 5.39
CA ALA A 332 -28.77 -17.92 4.76
C ALA A 332 -27.40 -18.58 5.01
N ARG A 333 -26.38 -17.87 5.52
CA ARG A 333 -24.99 -18.40 5.66
C ARG A 333 -24.56 -18.68 7.12
N GLY A 334 -25.48 -18.85 8.05
CA GLY A 334 -25.18 -18.87 9.48
C GLY A 334 -24.29 -20.04 9.90
N ALA A 335 -24.48 -21.25 9.36
CA ALA A 335 -23.63 -22.40 9.68
C ALA A 335 -22.16 -22.27 9.17
N PRO A 336 -21.89 -21.85 7.92
CA PRO A 336 -20.54 -21.50 7.48
C PRO A 336 -19.88 -20.37 8.30
N LEU A 337 -20.60 -19.27 8.54
CA LEU A 337 -20.08 -18.13 9.31
C LEU A 337 -19.82 -18.50 10.76
N PHE A 338 -20.74 -19.22 11.42
CA PHE A 338 -20.56 -19.74 12.78
C PHE A 338 -19.35 -20.66 12.87
N ARG A 339 -19.07 -21.47 11.83
CA ARG A 339 -17.85 -22.29 11.79
C ARG A 339 -16.60 -21.43 11.73
N ARG A 340 -16.49 -20.47 10.79
CA ARG A 340 -15.29 -19.61 10.67
C ARG A 340 -15.10 -18.68 11.88
N VAL A 341 -16.18 -18.15 12.45
CA VAL A 341 -16.19 -17.44 13.74
C VAL A 341 -15.70 -18.35 14.87
N SER A 342 -16.20 -19.59 14.97
CA SER A 342 -15.78 -20.54 16.00
C SER A 342 -14.32 -20.94 15.84
N GLU A 343 -13.86 -21.17 14.62
CA GLU A 343 -12.46 -21.42 14.29
C GLU A 343 -11.59 -20.23 14.70
N TRP A 344 -11.98 -18.99 14.40
CA TRP A 344 -11.24 -17.79 14.84
C TRP A 344 -11.22 -17.63 16.38
N VAL A 345 -12.35 -17.84 17.06
CA VAL A 345 -12.43 -17.81 18.54
C VAL A 345 -11.61 -18.94 19.20
N GLN A 346 -11.51 -20.11 18.56
CA GLN A 346 -10.69 -21.23 19.01
C GLN A 346 -9.22 -21.12 18.61
N SER A 347 -8.90 -20.29 17.61
CA SER A 347 -7.56 -20.13 17.07
C SER A 347 -6.61 -19.39 18.02
N GLU A 348 -5.35 -19.34 17.57
CA GLU A 348 -4.22 -18.56 18.10
C GLU A 348 -4.54 -17.11 18.59
N ARG A 349 -5.66 -16.54 18.10
CA ARG A 349 -6.06 -15.13 18.08
C ARG A 349 -6.27 -14.45 19.45
N VAL A 350 -7.13 -15.03 20.31
CA VAL A 350 -7.74 -14.30 21.45
C VAL A 350 -7.69 -15.09 22.77
N GLN A 351 -7.03 -14.52 23.79
CA GLN A 351 -7.16 -15.02 25.17
C GLN A 351 -8.44 -14.46 25.79
N VAL A 352 -9.49 -15.28 25.89
CA VAL A 352 -10.70 -14.96 26.69
C VAL A 352 -10.38 -15.09 28.18
N VAL A 353 -9.62 -14.12 28.70
CA VAL A 353 -9.27 -14.05 30.12
C VAL A 353 -10.52 -13.69 30.93
N ARG A 354 -11.17 -14.69 31.52
CA ARG A 354 -12.16 -14.48 32.57
C ARG A 354 -11.47 -13.95 33.82
N GLN A 355 -11.34 -12.63 33.94
CA GLN A 355 -10.90 -12.00 35.18
C GLN A 355 -11.96 -12.26 36.27
N GLY A 356 -11.53 -12.77 37.42
CA GLY A 356 -12.44 -13.20 38.49
C GLY A 356 -13.14 -12.03 39.16
N GLY A 357 -14.42 -11.84 38.85
CA GLY A 357 -15.28 -10.83 39.49
C GLY A 357 -16.37 -10.31 38.57
N GLU A 358 -16.09 -10.14 37.28
CA GLU A 358 -17.06 -9.67 36.29
C GLU A 358 -17.85 -10.85 35.69
N TYR A 359 -19.18 -10.72 35.63
CA TYR A 359 -20.08 -11.80 35.18
C TYR A 359 -20.17 -11.94 33.64
N PHE A 360 -19.58 -11.00 32.89
CA PHE A 360 -19.66 -10.90 31.43
C PHE A 360 -18.26 -10.75 30.80
N PRO A 361 -18.01 -11.32 29.62
CA PRO A 361 -16.72 -11.20 28.95
C PRO A 361 -16.53 -9.79 28.34
N PRO A 362 -15.29 -9.29 28.20
CA PRO A 362 -15.02 -7.99 27.58
C PRO A 362 -15.27 -7.99 26.07
N ILE A 363 -15.27 -9.16 25.42
CA ILE A 363 -15.60 -9.33 24.00
C ILE A 363 -16.65 -10.44 23.89
N SER A 364 -17.73 -10.17 23.15
CA SER A 364 -18.72 -11.15 22.74
C SER A 364 -18.81 -11.16 21.22
N LEU A 365 -18.86 -12.34 20.61
CA LEU A 365 -19.13 -12.50 19.18
C LEU A 365 -20.22 -13.55 18.97
N LYS A 366 -21.28 -13.19 18.25
CA LYS A 366 -22.50 -14.00 18.09
C LYS A 366 -22.84 -14.09 16.60
N VAL A 367 -23.15 -15.28 16.09
CA VAL A 367 -23.73 -15.43 14.75
C VAL A 367 -25.23 -15.68 14.89
N ILE A 368 -26.05 -14.99 14.11
CA ILE A 368 -27.51 -15.08 14.13
C ILE A 368 -28.00 -15.27 12.69
N GLU A 369 -28.75 -16.35 12.45
CA GLU A 369 -29.45 -16.62 11.20
C GLU A 369 -30.95 -16.33 11.41
N CYS A 370 -31.46 -15.24 10.83
CA CYS A 370 -32.86 -14.80 10.95
C CYS A 370 -33.20 -13.77 9.86
N SER A 371 -34.48 -13.38 9.74
CA SER A 371 -34.87 -12.22 8.92
C SER A 371 -34.43 -10.89 9.56
N TYR A 372 -34.24 -9.84 8.74
CA TYR A 372 -33.91 -8.51 9.27
C TYR A 372 -35.00 -7.97 10.21
N GLU A 373 -36.28 -8.27 9.94
CA GLU A 373 -37.37 -7.87 10.82
C GLU A 373 -37.26 -8.52 12.21
N GLU A 374 -36.82 -9.77 12.30
CA GLU A 374 -36.60 -10.46 13.59
C GLU A 374 -35.34 -9.94 14.31
N LEU A 375 -34.31 -9.57 13.55
CA LEU A 375 -33.12 -8.90 14.08
C LEU A 375 -33.48 -7.58 14.77
N LEU A 376 -34.38 -6.80 14.17
CA LEU A 376 -34.86 -5.53 14.73
C LEU A 376 -35.83 -5.75 15.90
N LYS A 377 -36.82 -6.65 15.77
CA LYS A 377 -37.79 -6.99 16.85
C LYS A 377 -37.14 -7.54 18.14
N THR A 378 -35.84 -7.84 18.14
CA THR A 378 -35.09 -8.32 19.30
C THR A 378 -34.14 -7.27 19.91
N ARG A 379 -34.13 -6.02 19.43
CA ARG A 379 -33.28 -4.92 19.94
C ARG A 379 -34.00 -3.58 20.02
N GLU A 380 -33.52 -2.75 20.94
CA GLU A 380 -33.79 -1.31 21.04
C GLU A 380 -32.44 -0.57 20.87
N ASP A 381 -32.46 0.70 20.46
CA ASP A 381 -31.32 1.62 20.16
C ASP A 381 -29.89 1.04 20.30
N THR A 382 -29.26 0.69 19.18
CA THR A 382 -27.91 0.09 19.10
C THR A 382 -26.87 1.07 18.52
N ASP A 383 -25.57 0.88 18.80
CA ASP A 383 -24.53 1.81 18.37
C ASP A 383 -24.29 1.81 16.85
N ILE A 384 -23.79 0.69 16.28
CA ILE A 384 -23.28 0.64 14.91
C ILE A 384 -23.85 -0.55 14.15
N VAL A 385 -24.31 -0.34 12.93
CA VAL A 385 -24.50 -1.38 11.92
C VAL A 385 -23.53 -1.17 10.74
N ILE A 386 -22.97 -2.25 10.22
CA ILE A 386 -22.05 -2.28 9.09
C ILE A 386 -22.65 -3.15 7.99
N LEU A 387 -22.80 -2.57 6.80
CA LEU A 387 -23.17 -3.23 5.56
C LEU A 387 -21.91 -3.30 4.69
N ALA A 388 -21.32 -4.49 4.57
CA ALA A 388 -20.12 -4.72 3.77
C ALA A 388 -20.45 -5.63 2.59
N ASP A 389 -20.42 -5.10 1.36
CA ASP A 389 -20.88 -5.77 0.14
C ASP A 389 -22.31 -6.33 0.22
N VAL A 390 -23.22 -5.51 0.76
CA VAL A 390 -24.66 -5.85 0.89
C VAL A 390 -25.50 -5.13 -0.16
N LEU A 391 -25.30 -3.83 -0.34
CA LEU A 391 -26.21 -3.01 -1.16
C LEU A 391 -26.05 -3.32 -2.66
N ALA A 392 -24.84 -3.68 -3.08
CA ALA A 392 -24.54 -4.13 -4.44
C ALA A 392 -25.26 -5.42 -4.91
N ASP A 393 -25.88 -6.18 -4.01
CA ASP A 393 -26.64 -7.42 -4.32
C ASP A 393 -27.91 -7.17 -5.14
N ARG A 394 -28.51 -5.97 -5.03
CA ARG A 394 -29.88 -5.65 -5.50
C ARG A 394 -29.96 -4.23 -6.04
N GLY A 395 -31.06 -3.90 -6.71
CA GLY A 395 -31.24 -2.58 -7.36
C GLY A 395 -30.28 -2.29 -8.52
N GLN A 396 -29.40 -3.23 -8.89
CA GLN A 396 -28.44 -3.07 -9.99
C GLN A 396 -28.97 -3.67 -11.29
N ARG A 397 -28.86 -2.93 -12.40
CA ARG A 397 -29.29 -3.41 -13.73
C ARG A 397 -28.42 -2.86 -14.86
N ILE A 398 -28.11 -3.68 -15.86
CA ILE A 398 -27.53 -3.18 -17.11
C ILE A 398 -28.63 -2.53 -17.96
N THR A 399 -28.39 -1.27 -18.34
CA THR A 399 -29.20 -0.52 -19.30
C THR A 399 -28.32 -0.04 -20.46
N ALA A 400 -28.94 0.36 -21.57
CA ALA A 400 -28.21 0.82 -22.74
C ALA A 400 -28.94 1.91 -23.53
N SER A 401 -28.20 2.92 -23.98
CA SER A 401 -28.73 4.04 -24.76
C SER A 401 -28.10 4.11 -26.15
N LEU A 402 -28.88 4.60 -27.12
CA LEU A 402 -28.40 4.97 -28.45
C LEU A 402 -28.32 6.50 -28.48
N PRO A 403 -27.14 7.13 -28.36
CA PRO A 403 -27.02 8.58 -28.33
C PRO A 403 -27.55 9.23 -29.62
N THR A 404 -28.18 10.39 -29.47
CA THR A 404 -28.85 11.13 -30.56
C THR A 404 -27.85 11.86 -31.46
N SER A 405 -26.72 12.29 -30.90
CA SER A 405 -25.57 12.79 -31.64
C SER A 405 -24.82 11.63 -32.32
N ALA A 406 -24.35 11.87 -33.55
CA ALA A 406 -23.49 10.92 -34.24
C ALA A 406 -22.07 11.00 -33.64
N GLU A 407 -21.82 10.27 -32.56
CA GLU A 407 -20.47 10.00 -32.07
C GLU A 407 -19.68 9.26 -33.17
N GLY A 408 -18.83 10.02 -33.87
CA GLY A 408 -18.10 9.52 -35.03
C GLY A 408 -17.18 8.35 -34.70
N ALA A 409 -16.90 7.52 -35.70
CA ALA A 409 -15.85 6.51 -35.59
C ALA A 409 -14.48 7.20 -35.54
N ASP A 410 -14.05 7.63 -34.36
CA ASP A 410 -12.77 8.31 -34.18
C ASP A 410 -11.62 7.30 -34.19
N GLU A 411 -10.92 7.22 -35.31
CA GLU A 411 -9.73 6.37 -35.50
C GLU A 411 -8.54 6.82 -34.62
N THR A 412 -8.59 7.99 -33.98
CA THR A 412 -7.58 8.43 -33.00
C THR A 412 -7.81 7.87 -31.60
N ALA A 413 -9.03 7.39 -31.29
CA ALA A 413 -9.37 6.82 -29.97
C ALA A 413 -8.72 5.45 -29.68
N VAL A 414 -7.96 4.92 -30.64
CA VAL A 414 -7.33 3.59 -30.59
C VAL A 414 -6.39 3.42 -29.39
N GLY A 415 -5.68 4.47 -28.97
CA GLY A 415 -4.79 4.44 -27.80
C GLY A 415 -5.48 4.41 -26.43
N TYR A 416 -6.78 4.73 -26.36
CA TYR A 416 -7.54 4.85 -25.10
C TYR A 416 -8.11 3.51 -24.61
N LEU A 417 -8.24 2.52 -25.50
CA LEU A 417 -8.89 1.24 -25.22
C LEU A 417 -8.21 0.40 -24.13
N PRO A 418 -6.86 0.27 -24.05
CA PRO A 418 -6.24 -0.55 -23.01
C PRO A 418 -6.42 0.03 -21.60
N THR A 419 -6.52 1.35 -21.51
CA THR A 419 -6.59 2.11 -20.26
C THR A 419 -8.01 2.44 -19.80
N TYR A 420 -9.03 2.19 -20.62
CA TYR A 420 -10.41 2.49 -20.24
C TYR A 420 -10.85 1.63 -19.05
N ARG A 421 -11.53 2.25 -18.09
CA ARG A 421 -12.24 1.62 -16.97
C ARG A 421 -13.62 2.25 -16.88
N ALA A 422 -14.59 1.52 -16.33
CA ALA A 422 -15.96 2.01 -16.22
C ALA A 422 -16.03 3.34 -15.44
N GLN A 423 -16.74 4.34 -15.97
CA GLN A 423 -16.76 5.72 -15.49
C GLN A 423 -18.11 6.07 -14.85
N GLN A 424 -18.11 6.71 -13.69
CA GLN A 424 -19.35 7.29 -13.15
C GLN A 424 -19.81 8.46 -14.04
N GLU A 425 -21.11 8.52 -14.30
CA GLU A 425 -21.83 9.68 -14.84
C GLU A 425 -22.10 10.71 -13.73
N PRO A 426 -22.32 12.00 -14.05
CA PRO A 426 -22.56 13.04 -13.06
C PRO A 426 -23.90 12.81 -12.38
N PHE A 427 -24.00 13.21 -11.11
CA PHE A 427 -25.28 13.13 -10.41
C PHE A 427 -26.16 14.27 -10.90
N GLN A 428 -27.24 13.97 -11.61
CA GLN A 428 -28.21 15.02 -11.94
C GLN A 428 -29.10 15.26 -10.72
N ARG A 429 -29.33 16.54 -10.43
CA ARG A 429 -30.04 16.95 -9.23
C ARG A 429 -31.47 16.37 -9.18
N GLY A 430 -31.72 15.51 -8.19
CA GLY A 430 -32.99 14.80 -8.02
C GLY A 430 -33.08 13.44 -8.72
N GLU A 431 -31.98 12.89 -9.24
CA GLU A 431 -31.94 11.47 -9.62
C GLU A 431 -32.04 10.54 -8.39
N LEU A 432 -32.67 9.39 -8.60
CA LEU A 432 -32.79 8.28 -7.63
C LEU A 432 -32.01 7.04 -8.07
N HIS A 433 -31.02 7.25 -8.95
CA HIS A 433 -30.15 6.22 -9.49
C HIS A 433 -28.80 6.83 -9.88
N ARG A 434 -27.71 6.06 -9.76
CA ARG A 434 -26.39 6.43 -10.29
C ARG A 434 -26.11 5.59 -11.53
N GLN A 435 -25.52 6.18 -12.57
CA GLN A 435 -25.12 5.46 -13.78
C GLN A 435 -23.59 5.30 -13.82
N LEU A 436 -23.14 4.07 -14.07
CA LEU A 436 -21.74 3.74 -14.33
C LEU A 436 -21.61 3.31 -15.79
N LEU A 437 -21.06 4.19 -16.64
CA LEU A 437 -20.79 3.94 -18.05
C LEU A 437 -19.74 2.81 -18.19
N LEU A 438 -20.17 1.64 -18.68
CA LEU A 438 -19.32 0.46 -18.86
C LEU A 438 -18.50 0.50 -20.15
N THR A 439 -18.95 1.27 -21.15
CA THR A 439 -18.35 1.29 -22.49
C THR A 439 -17.69 2.63 -22.79
N PRO A 440 -16.45 2.67 -23.31
CA PRO A 440 -15.79 3.93 -23.64
C PRO A 440 -16.63 4.74 -24.65
N PRO A 441 -16.78 6.07 -24.50
CA PRO A 441 -17.56 6.88 -25.45
C PRO A 441 -17.04 6.79 -26.89
N GLN A 442 -15.73 6.66 -27.05
CA GLN A 442 -15.04 6.63 -28.35
C GLN A 442 -14.47 5.23 -28.60
N GLN A 443 -14.76 4.65 -29.77
CA GLN A 443 -14.54 3.24 -30.05
C GLN A 443 -14.16 2.99 -31.53
N PRO A 444 -13.19 2.10 -31.83
CA PRO A 444 -12.93 1.66 -33.19
C PRO A 444 -14.14 0.91 -33.75
N ALA A 445 -14.30 0.92 -35.07
CA ALA A 445 -15.52 0.43 -35.72
C ALA A 445 -15.87 -1.03 -35.35
N VAL A 446 -14.90 -1.94 -35.30
CA VAL A 446 -15.11 -3.33 -34.84
C VAL A 446 -15.66 -3.45 -33.41
N ALA A 447 -15.18 -2.65 -32.46
CA ALA A 447 -15.65 -2.70 -31.07
C ALA A 447 -17.07 -2.11 -30.96
N ARG A 448 -17.34 -0.99 -31.65
CA ARG A 448 -18.68 -0.38 -31.71
C ARG A 448 -19.70 -1.29 -32.36
N LEU A 449 -19.34 -1.95 -33.47
CA LEU A 449 -20.20 -2.92 -34.15
C LEU A 449 -20.43 -4.19 -33.30
N PHE A 450 -19.46 -4.59 -32.48
CA PHE A 450 -19.64 -5.69 -31.52
C PHE A 450 -20.61 -5.32 -30.40
N LEU A 451 -20.48 -4.13 -29.82
CA LEU A 451 -21.39 -3.64 -28.77
C LEU A 451 -22.81 -3.38 -29.32
N LEU A 452 -22.94 -2.90 -30.56
CA LEU A 452 -24.23 -2.86 -31.27
C LEU A 452 -24.84 -4.26 -31.46
N ALA A 453 -24.03 -5.29 -31.71
CA ALA A 453 -24.49 -6.68 -31.77
C ALA A 453 -24.90 -7.24 -30.39
N GLN A 454 -24.27 -6.80 -29.30
CA GLN A 454 -24.71 -7.11 -27.94
C GLN A 454 -26.08 -6.45 -27.66
N TYR A 455 -26.23 -5.16 -27.99
CA TYR A 455 -27.46 -4.40 -27.81
C TYR A 455 -28.64 -4.96 -28.63
N ALA A 456 -28.37 -5.34 -29.88
CA ALA A 456 -29.38 -5.98 -30.73
C ALA A 456 -29.84 -7.34 -30.19
N ALA A 457 -28.98 -8.06 -29.46
CA ALA A 457 -29.34 -9.29 -28.77
C ALA A 457 -30.14 -9.05 -27.47
N SER A 458 -29.72 -8.09 -26.62
CA SER A 458 -30.40 -7.77 -25.35
C SER A 458 -31.81 -7.22 -25.59
N GLU A 459 -31.93 -6.14 -26.36
CA GLU A 459 -33.19 -5.47 -26.68
C GLU A 459 -34.05 -6.25 -27.69
N ARG A 460 -33.49 -7.31 -28.30
CA ARG A 460 -34.07 -8.04 -29.44
C ARG A 460 -34.48 -7.10 -30.58
N ARG A 461 -33.76 -5.99 -30.74
CA ARG A 461 -34.09 -4.85 -31.60
C ARG A 461 -33.15 -4.75 -32.80
N ALA A 462 -33.69 -4.36 -33.95
CA ALA A 462 -32.88 -4.06 -35.13
C ALA A 462 -32.07 -2.75 -34.93
N VAL A 463 -30.83 -2.77 -35.40
CA VAL A 463 -29.85 -1.66 -35.32
C VAL A 463 -29.37 -1.26 -36.71
N ARG A 464 -28.50 -0.24 -36.81
CA ARG A 464 -27.85 0.19 -38.04
C ARG A 464 -26.35 0.43 -37.80
N PRO A 465 -25.45 0.16 -38.77
CA PRO A 465 -23.99 0.21 -38.57
C PRO A 465 -23.40 1.62 -38.40
N ASP A 466 -24.19 2.66 -38.64
CA ASP A 466 -23.83 4.07 -38.41
C ASP A 466 -24.08 4.53 -36.96
N GLN A 467 -24.71 3.71 -36.13
CA GLN A 467 -25.03 4.07 -34.75
C GLN A 467 -23.85 3.85 -33.79
N ALA A 468 -23.98 4.43 -32.59
CA ALA A 468 -23.21 4.06 -31.40
C ALA A 468 -24.19 3.51 -30.34
N VAL A 469 -23.64 2.84 -29.33
CA VAL A 469 -24.38 2.43 -28.13
C VAL A 469 -23.49 2.64 -26.90
N ARG A 470 -24.08 3.18 -25.84
CA ARG A 470 -23.47 3.29 -24.51
C ARG A 470 -24.18 2.32 -23.58
N PHE A 471 -23.44 1.45 -22.90
CA PHE A 471 -23.99 0.56 -21.85
C PHE A 471 -23.66 1.12 -20.47
N TYR A 472 -24.61 1.00 -19.54
CA TYR A 472 -24.51 1.50 -18.18
C TYR A 472 -24.87 0.39 -17.20
N ARG A 473 -24.21 0.37 -16.04
CA ARG A 473 -24.73 -0.27 -14.83
C ARG A 473 -25.49 0.81 -14.07
N GLU A 474 -26.81 0.71 -14.07
CA GLU A 474 -27.70 1.53 -13.25
C GLU A 474 -27.69 0.98 -11.82
N LEU A 475 -27.63 1.87 -10.85
CA LEU A 475 -27.50 1.59 -9.43
C LEU A 475 -28.63 2.30 -8.68
N ARG A 476 -29.51 1.54 -8.02
CA ARG A 476 -30.70 2.05 -7.34
C ARG A 476 -30.75 1.56 -5.88
N LEU A 477 -31.27 2.39 -4.98
CA LEU A 477 -31.48 2.02 -3.56
C LEU A 477 -32.97 1.92 -3.18
N ASP A 478 -33.89 1.99 -4.15
CA ASP A 478 -35.33 1.83 -3.94
C ASP A 478 -35.71 0.43 -3.43
N GLU A 479 -35.05 -0.63 -3.93
CA GLU A 479 -35.18 -2.00 -3.39
C GLU A 479 -34.65 -2.14 -1.94
N TRP A 480 -33.98 -1.12 -1.39
CA TRP A 480 -33.43 -1.08 -0.03
C TRP A 480 -34.12 -0.06 0.90
N GLU A 481 -35.11 0.72 0.42
CA GLU A 481 -35.68 1.87 1.15
C GLU A 481 -36.18 1.54 2.55
N GLN A 482 -37.00 0.49 2.70
CA GLN A 482 -37.52 0.07 3.99
C GLN A 482 -36.37 -0.37 4.92
N VAL A 483 -35.45 -1.19 4.43
CA VAL A 483 -34.36 -1.76 5.25
C VAL A 483 -33.42 -0.66 5.73
N LEU A 484 -32.99 0.25 4.85
CA LEU A 484 -32.13 1.37 5.23
C LEU A 484 -32.86 2.36 6.14
N GLY A 485 -34.15 2.63 5.91
CA GLY A 485 -34.97 3.44 6.80
C GLY A 485 -35.08 2.84 8.20
N ASP A 486 -35.43 1.57 8.30
CA ASP A 486 -35.55 0.84 9.57
C ASP A 486 -34.20 0.75 10.30
N LEU A 487 -33.07 0.57 9.58
CA LEU A 487 -31.73 0.58 10.18
C LEU A 487 -31.35 1.95 10.75
N HIS A 488 -31.67 3.07 10.09
CA HIS A 488 -31.39 4.40 10.65
C HIS A 488 -32.27 4.74 11.86
N ASP A 489 -33.48 4.17 11.93
CA ASP A 489 -34.37 4.33 13.09
C ASP A 489 -33.89 3.53 14.33
N HIS A 490 -33.08 2.47 14.16
CA HIS A 490 -32.62 1.59 15.27
C HIS A 490 -31.12 1.67 15.62
N TYR A 491 -30.27 2.23 14.74
CA TYR A 491 -28.82 2.33 14.94
C TYR A 491 -28.33 3.78 14.90
N ASN A 492 -27.40 4.16 15.78
CA ASN A 492 -26.85 5.52 15.77
C ASN A 492 -26.04 5.79 14.48
N TRP A 493 -25.10 4.90 14.13
CA TRP A 493 -24.32 4.99 12.89
C TRP A 493 -24.55 3.77 11.98
N VAL A 494 -24.78 4.05 10.70
CA VAL A 494 -24.85 3.07 9.61
C VAL A 494 -23.61 3.23 8.75
N ILE A 495 -22.81 2.18 8.62
CA ILE A 495 -21.55 2.17 7.85
C ILE A 495 -21.76 1.28 6.62
N CYS A 496 -21.66 1.86 5.42
CA CYS A 496 -21.70 1.12 4.16
C CYS A 496 -20.28 1.08 3.55
N TYR A 497 -19.76 -0.13 3.32
CA TYR A 497 -18.52 -0.39 2.59
C TYR A 497 -18.88 -1.22 1.35
N ASP A 498 -18.92 -0.56 0.19
CA ASP A 498 -19.58 -1.09 -1.02
C ASP A 498 -18.91 -0.54 -2.30
N PRO A 499 -18.77 -1.33 -3.39
CA PRO A 499 -18.12 -0.88 -4.63
C PRO A 499 -18.93 0.11 -5.47
N THR A 500 -20.19 0.37 -5.13
CA THR A 500 -21.14 1.06 -6.02
C THR A 500 -21.94 2.18 -5.37
N VAL A 501 -22.16 2.16 -4.06
CA VAL A 501 -22.90 3.21 -3.34
C VAL A 501 -22.03 4.46 -3.15
N ASP A 502 -22.62 5.64 -3.38
CA ASP A 502 -22.01 6.94 -3.09
C ASP A 502 -22.94 7.86 -2.27
N ARG A 503 -22.38 8.99 -1.81
CA ARG A 503 -23.11 9.94 -0.95
C ARG A 503 -24.35 10.52 -1.61
N PHE A 504 -24.30 10.84 -2.91
CA PHE A 504 -25.40 11.52 -3.59
C PHE A 504 -26.61 10.59 -3.75
N LEU A 505 -26.37 9.33 -4.14
CA LEU A 505 -27.43 8.32 -4.24
C LEU A 505 -28.08 8.04 -2.87
N MET A 506 -27.29 8.06 -1.78
CA MET A 506 -27.80 7.88 -0.42
C MET A 506 -28.63 9.09 0.05
N GLU A 507 -28.13 10.32 -0.16
CA GLU A 507 -28.79 11.56 0.26
C GLU A 507 -30.04 11.88 -0.58
N SER A 508 -30.07 11.56 -1.88
CA SER A 508 -31.23 11.83 -2.73
C SER A 508 -32.38 10.84 -2.52
N THR A 509 -32.06 9.58 -2.22
CA THR A 509 -33.09 8.53 -2.03
C THR A 509 -33.75 8.65 -0.65
N PHE A 510 -33.02 9.12 0.38
CA PHE A 510 -33.52 9.13 1.77
C PHE A 510 -33.37 10.48 2.51
N PRO A 511 -33.72 11.63 1.89
CA PRO A 511 -33.32 12.97 2.37
C PRO A 511 -33.81 13.35 3.77
N GLU A 512 -34.91 12.76 4.26
CA GLU A 512 -35.42 13.00 5.62
C GLU A 512 -34.86 12.02 6.66
N LYS A 513 -34.45 10.80 6.25
CA LYS A 513 -34.02 9.73 7.17
C LYS A 513 -32.51 9.57 7.30
N VAL A 514 -31.75 9.81 6.23
CA VAL A 514 -30.33 9.47 6.16
C VAL A 514 -29.48 10.71 6.04
N GLN A 515 -28.71 11.00 7.09
CA GLN A 515 -27.71 12.05 7.05
C GLN A 515 -26.33 11.43 6.89
N VAL A 516 -25.69 11.60 5.73
CA VAL A 516 -24.27 11.21 5.56
C VAL A 516 -23.40 12.09 6.47
N ILE A 517 -22.44 11.46 7.15
CA ILE A 517 -21.45 12.06 8.04
C ILE A 517 -20.01 11.70 7.67
N ARG A 518 -19.78 10.74 6.77
CA ARG A 518 -18.48 10.57 6.11
C ARG A 518 -18.67 9.91 4.76
N TYR A 519 -17.85 10.31 3.81
CA TYR A 519 -17.74 9.66 2.51
C TYR A 519 -16.27 9.68 2.11
N SER A 520 -15.76 8.55 1.63
CA SER A 520 -14.41 8.44 1.07
C SER A 520 -14.43 7.46 -0.12
N LEU A 521 -13.71 7.83 -1.19
CA LEU A 521 -13.73 7.14 -2.48
C LEU A 521 -12.76 5.95 -2.51
N GLY A 522 -13.16 4.86 -3.17
CA GLY A 522 -12.27 3.73 -3.45
C GLY A 522 -11.18 4.10 -4.47
N LEU A 523 -9.96 4.41 -3.98
CA LEU A 523 -8.86 4.91 -4.80
C LEU A 523 -7.52 4.16 -4.57
N GLY A 524 -6.80 3.95 -5.67
CA GLY A 524 -5.49 3.27 -5.72
C GLY A 524 -5.57 1.75 -5.97
N ALA A 525 -4.54 1.21 -6.62
CA ALA A 525 -4.25 -0.17 -7.05
C ALA A 525 -5.37 -1.23 -7.03
N LYS A 526 -5.90 -1.58 -5.84
CA LYS A 526 -6.97 -2.58 -5.67
C LYS A 526 -7.98 -2.20 -4.57
N ARG A 527 -8.31 -0.91 -4.43
CA ARG A 527 -9.39 -0.39 -3.55
C ARG A 527 -10.63 -0.08 -4.37
N GLN A 528 -11.53 -1.06 -4.50
CA GLN A 528 -12.74 -0.97 -5.32
C GLN A 528 -13.94 -0.33 -4.59
N HIS A 529 -13.85 -0.17 -3.27
CA HIS A 529 -14.97 0.14 -2.39
C HIS A 529 -14.98 1.59 -1.92
N ASN A 530 -16.15 2.21 -1.98
CA ASN A 530 -16.45 3.44 -1.26
C ASN A 530 -16.79 3.12 0.20
N LEU A 531 -16.45 4.03 1.11
CA LEU A 531 -16.83 3.96 2.52
C LEU A 531 -17.71 5.16 2.85
N THR A 532 -19.00 4.89 3.08
CA THR A 532 -20.03 5.86 3.45
C THR A 532 -20.47 5.61 4.89
N VAL A 533 -20.65 6.67 5.68
CA VAL A 533 -21.13 6.61 7.06
C VAL A 533 -22.28 7.59 7.22
N SER A 534 -23.38 7.16 7.83
CA SER A 534 -24.58 7.97 8.02
C SER A 534 -25.22 7.78 9.41
N SER A 535 -26.09 8.70 9.81
CA SER A 535 -26.82 8.65 11.09
C SER A 535 -28.21 9.29 11.03
N SER A 536 -29.05 8.99 12.01
CA SER A 536 -30.36 9.59 12.25
C SER A 536 -30.27 10.93 12.99
N HIS A 537 -29.54 11.90 12.42
CA HIS A 537 -29.42 13.32 12.80
C HIS A 537 -28.82 13.67 14.19
N LYS A 538 -28.93 12.79 15.21
CA LYS A 538 -28.50 13.04 16.62
C LYS A 538 -27.07 13.61 16.76
N ALA A 539 -26.17 13.30 15.82
CA ALA A 539 -24.78 13.78 15.80
C ALA A 539 -24.64 15.29 15.53
N GLN A 540 -25.44 15.85 14.61
CA GLN A 540 -25.33 17.26 14.21
C GLN A 540 -25.57 18.21 15.38
N ASP A 541 -26.62 17.97 16.19
CA ASP A 541 -26.95 18.81 17.35
C ASP A 541 -25.82 18.88 18.38
N ILE A 542 -24.98 17.84 18.49
CA ILE A 542 -23.84 17.84 19.41
C ILE A 542 -22.77 18.81 18.90
N VAL A 543 -22.46 18.76 17.60
CA VAL A 543 -21.45 19.63 16.97
C VAL A 543 -21.92 21.07 16.94
N VAL A 544 -23.18 21.34 16.58
CA VAL A 544 -23.79 22.68 16.61
C VAL A 544 -23.69 23.29 18.01
N ARG A 545 -24.05 22.54 19.06
CA ARG A 545 -23.96 23.02 20.46
C ARG A 545 -22.51 23.29 20.89
N ARG A 546 -21.54 22.47 20.48
CA ARG A 546 -20.12 22.69 20.79
C ARG A 546 -19.53 23.87 20.01
N LEU A 547 -19.87 24.04 18.73
CA LEU A 547 -19.47 25.18 17.91
C LEU A 547 -20.06 26.48 18.48
N ALA A 548 -21.35 26.53 18.80
CA ALA A 548 -21.97 27.71 19.40
C ALA A 548 -21.30 28.10 20.74
N ALA A 549 -20.99 27.11 21.59
CA ALA A 549 -20.25 27.35 22.84
C ALA A 549 -18.80 27.82 22.61
N ARG A 550 -18.11 27.31 21.57
CA ARG A 550 -16.75 27.73 21.20
C ARG A 550 -16.74 29.13 20.57
N LEU A 551 -17.71 29.44 19.72
CA LEU A 551 -17.92 30.76 19.15
C LEU A 551 -18.27 31.79 20.24
N ALA A 552 -19.02 31.42 21.28
CA ALA A 552 -19.26 32.29 22.44
C ALA A 552 -17.97 32.64 23.21
N GLN A 553 -17.00 31.73 23.29
CA GLN A 553 -15.67 32.02 23.85
C GLN A 553 -14.88 32.99 22.95
N MET A 554 -14.91 32.79 21.63
CA MET A 554 -14.26 33.67 20.65
C MET A 554 -14.93 35.06 20.60
N PHE A 555 -16.24 35.13 20.75
CA PHE A 555 -17.07 36.31 20.45
C PHE A 555 -18.06 36.60 21.58
N HIS A 556 -17.54 36.88 22.77
CA HIS A 556 -18.25 37.23 24.02
C HIS A 556 -19.27 38.39 23.95
N ARG A 557 -19.48 39.00 22.78
CA ARG A 557 -20.39 40.12 22.53
C ARG A 557 -21.56 39.77 21.59
N ALA A 558 -21.51 38.61 20.94
CA ALA A 558 -22.56 38.18 20.02
C ALA A 558 -23.68 37.43 20.75
N THR A 559 -24.91 37.50 20.24
CA THR A 559 -26.06 36.86 20.92
C THR A 559 -26.03 35.33 20.79
N PRO A 560 -26.51 34.57 21.81
CA PRO A 560 -26.52 33.10 21.76
C PRO A 560 -27.30 32.52 20.58
N GLU A 561 -28.38 33.19 20.16
CA GLU A 561 -29.19 32.83 19.00
C GLU A 561 -28.39 32.97 17.71
N PHE A 562 -27.72 34.11 17.51
CA PHE A 562 -26.91 34.33 16.32
C PHE A 562 -25.70 33.38 16.26
N LEU A 563 -25.04 33.12 17.41
CA LEU A 563 -23.93 32.16 17.47
C LEU A 563 -24.36 30.71 17.19
N ARG A 564 -25.64 30.39 17.43
CA ARG A 564 -26.25 29.14 17.00
C ARG A 564 -26.49 29.11 15.49
N ASP A 565 -27.05 30.17 14.92
CA ASP A 565 -27.23 30.29 13.47
C ASP A 565 -25.89 30.16 12.72
N VAL A 566 -24.82 30.79 13.23
CA VAL A 566 -23.44 30.62 12.72
C VAL A 566 -23.00 29.15 12.81
N ALA A 567 -23.21 28.48 13.95
CA ALA A 567 -22.84 27.08 14.12
C ALA A 567 -23.61 26.12 13.18
N GLU A 568 -24.90 26.37 12.95
CA GLU A 568 -25.74 25.58 12.04
C GLU A 568 -25.33 25.79 10.57
N GLN A 569 -24.98 27.02 10.17
CA GLN A 569 -24.44 27.30 8.83
C GLN A 569 -23.02 26.75 8.63
N LEU A 570 -22.15 26.82 9.65
CA LEU A 570 -20.81 26.22 9.63
C LEU A 570 -20.88 24.70 9.39
N VAL A 571 -21.74 23.97 10.12
CA VAL A 571 -21.93 22.52 9.90
C VAL A 571 -22.53 22.25 8.52
N THR A 572 -23.51 23.04 8.09
CA THR A 572 -24.15 22.90 6.77
C THR A 572 -23.15 23.10 5.62
N HIS A 573 -22.23 24.04 5.75
CA HIS A 573 -21.17 24.26 4.77
C HIS A 573 -20.06 23.21 4.85
N ALA A 574 -19.67 22.75 6.06
CA ALA A 574 -18.68 21.68 6.23
C ALA A 574 -19.12 20.37 5.57
N LYS A 575 -20.39 19.95 5.74
CA LYS A 575 -20.97 18.75 5.10
C LYS A 575 -20.76 18.71 3.58
N ARG A 576 -20.90 19.85 2.89
CA ARG A 576 -20.73 19.95 1.43
C ARG A 576 -19.31 19.66 0.94
N VAL A 577 -18.32 19.74 1.84
CA VAL A 577 -16.94 19.28 1.58
C VAL A 577 -16.84 17.81 1.97
N SER A 578 -16.85 17.55 3.28
CA SER A 578 -16.93 16.20 3.85
C SER A 578 -17.53 16.27 5.25
N GLY A 579 -18.40 15.33 5.58
CA GLY A 579 -18.91 15.17 6.95
C GLY A 579 -17.83 14.80 7.97
N ASP A 580 -16.66 14.29 7.53
CA ASP A 580 -15.58 13.90 8.45
C ASP A 580 -15.07 15.09 9.28
N ILE A 581 -15.05 16.29 8.68
CA ILE A 581 -14.72 17.55 9.35
C ILE A 581 -15.71 17.82 10.50
N VAL A 582 -16.99 17.50 10.30
CA VAL A 582 -18.07 17.61 11.30
C VAL A 582 -17.89 16.56 12.41
N LEU A 583 -17.46 15.34 12.07
CA LEU A 583 -17.14 14.28 13.04
C LEU A 583 -15.91 14.61 13.88
N ARG A 584 -14.82 15.09 13.27
CA ARG A 584 -13.63 15.62 13.97
C ARG A 584 -14.02 16.70 14.98
N ALA A 585 -14.87 17.65 14.58
CA ALA A 585 -15.42 18.69 15.47
C ALA A 585 -16.33 18.14 16.60
N ALA A 586 -16.86 16.92 16.48
CA ALA A 586 -17.55 16.20 17.55
C ALA A 586 -16.57 15.54 18.56
N GLY A 587 -15.28 15.47 18.24
CA GLY A 587 -14.19 14.98 19.08
C GLY A 587 -13.57 16.06 20.00
N PRO A 588 -12.26 15.98 20.30
CA PRO A 588 -11.54 16.94 21.13
C PRO A 588 -11.54 18.37 20.55
N GLY A 589 -11.54 19.39 21.42
CA GLY A 589 -11.84 20.79 21.06
C GLY A 589 -10.88 21.52 20.12
N ALA A 590 -9.79 20.91 19.63
CA ALA A 590 -8.90 21.50 18.63
C ALA A 590 -9.60 21.63 17.26
N PHE A 591 -10.30 20.56 16.83
CA PHE A 591 -10.96 20.46 15.53
C PHE A 591 -12.12 21.48 15.34
N LEU A 592 -12.64 22.06 16.42
CA LEU A 592 -13.65 23.11 16.35
C LEU A 592 -13.10 24.38 15.68
N ASN A 593 -11.82 24.71 15.90
CA ASN A 593 -11.20 25.86 15.23
C ASN A 593 -10.90 25.53 13.76
N GLU A 594 -10.39 24.32 13.49
CA GLU A 594 -10.10 23.78 12.15
C GLU A 594 -11.32 23.90 11.22
N LEU A 595 -12.49 23.41 11.68
CA LEU A 595 -13.76 23.53 10.96
C LEU A 595 -14.12 24.99 10.65
N ILE A 596 -13.97 25.90 11.61
CA ILE A 596 -14.24 27.35 11.41
C ILE A 596 -13.34 27.92 10.30
N GLY A 597 -12.03 27.68 10.38
CA GLY A 597 -11.07 28.19 9.40
C GLY A 597 -11.32 27.63 8.00
N LEU A 598 -11.50 26.31 7.88
CA LEU A 598 -11.70 25.60 6.63
C LEU A 598 -13.00 26.05 5.93
N VAL A 599 -14.10 26.19 6.67
CA VAL A 599 -15.38 26.66 6.11
C VAL A 599 -15.31 28.12 5.66
N VAL A 600 -14.67 29.01 6.44
CA VAL A 600 -14.54 30.43 6.07
C VAL A 600 -13.62 30.62 4.87
N ALA A 601 -12.47 29.94 4.82
CA ALA A 601 -11.57 29.93 3.67
C ALA A 601 -12.28 29.49 2.38
N ARG A 602 -13.06 28.40 2.46
CA ARG A 602 -13.90 27.94 1.34
C ARG A 602 -14.96 28.96 0.94
N PHE A 603 -15.67 29.58 1.90
CA PHE A 603 -16.72 30.56 1.61
C PHE A 603 -16.19 31.77 0.84
N GLU A 604 -15.06 32.33 1.29
CA GLU A 604 -14.43 33.47 0.60
C GLU A 604 -13.86 33.07 -0.77
N THR A 605 -13.31 31.86 -0.88
CA THR A 605 -12.83 31.31 -2.15
C THR A 605 -13.97 31.10 -3.16
N GLU A 606 -15.10 30.51 -2.77
CA GLU A 606 -16.28 30.42 -3.65
C GLU A 606 -16.79 31.79 -4.06
N ARG A 607 -16.75 32.79 -3.15
CA ARG A 607 -17.17 34.16 -3.45
C ARG A 607 -16.26 34.82 -4.49
N ARG A 608 -14.94 34.59 -4.42
CA ARG A 608 -13.97 35.03 -5.45
C ARG A 608 -14.19 34.30 -6.78
N LEU A 609 -14.22 32.97 -6.76
CA LEU A 609 -14.33 32.16 -7.98
C LEU A 609 -15.64 32.40 -8.74
N ARG A 610 -16.79 32.45 -8.05
CA ARG A 610 -18.08 32.73 -8.70
C ARG A 610 -18.17 34.15 -9.29
N ALA A 611 -17.37 35.10 -8.79
CA ALA A 611 -17.27 36.45 -9.37
C ALA A 611 -16.36 36.51 -10.60
N ALA A 612 -15.35 35.63 -10.69
CA ALA A 612 -14.42 35.55 -11.82
C ALA A 612 -14.89 34.60 -12.94
N LEU A 613 -15.57 33.50 -12.57
CA LEU A 613 -15.97 32.38 -13.41
C LEU A 613 -17.45 32.00 -13.13
N PRO A 614 -18.43 32.83 -13.51
CA PRO A 614 -19.83 32.65 -13.11
C PRO A 614 -20.48 31.38 -13.68
N ASP A 615 -20.07 30.95 -14.88
CA ASP A 615 -20.63 29.80 -15.59
C ASP A 615 -19.84 28.49 -15.36
N ALA A 616 -18.93 28.46 -14.38
CA ALA A 616 -18.07 27.30 -14.12
C ALA A 616 -18.70 26.30 -13.14
N LEU A 617 -18.50 25.01 -13.41
CA LEU A 617 -18.78 23.93 -12.48
C LEU A 617 -17.68 23.89 -11.41
N ILE A 618 -18.00 24.32 -10.20
CA ILE A 618 -17.07 24.36 -9.05
C ILE A 618 -17.30 23.13 -8.18
N THR A 619 -16.24 22.36 -7.91
CA THR A 619 -16.24 21.22 -6.98
C THR A 619 -15.11 21.35 -5.95
N TRP A 620 -15.32 20.73 -4.79
CA TRP A 620 -14.40 20.76 -3.64
C TRP A 620 -13.97 19.36 -3.27
N VAL A 621 -12.67 19.20 -3.04
CA VAL A 621 -12.01 17.94 -2.70
C VAL A 621 -11.29 18.14 -1.36
N LEU A 622 -11.65 17.34 -0.35
CA LEU A 622 -10.88 17.23 0.89
C LEU A 622 -9.63 16.40 0.61
N LEU A 623 -8.44 16.96 0.82
CA LEU A 623 -7.20 16.28 0.42
C LEU A 623 -6.76 15.18 1.39
N ASP A 624 -7.32 15.11 2.60
CA ASP A 624 -7.17 13.96 3.52
C ASP A 624 -7.63 12.65 2.86
N ASP A 625 -8.74 12.67 2.12
CA ASP A 625 -9.25 11.51 1.35
C ASP A 625 -8.31 11.12 0.19
N PHE A 626 -7.28 11.95 -0.08
CA PHE A 626 -6.31 11.81 -1.16
C PHE A 626 -4.85 11.93 -0.66
N GLU A 627 -4.57 11.59 0.61
CA GLU A 627 -3.21 11.52 1.19
C GLU A 627 -2.20 10.83 0.24
N HIS A 628 -2.66 9.77 -0.45
CA HIS A 628 -1.84 9.02 -1.40
C HIS A 628 -1.29 9.86 -2.54
N TRP A 629 -1.87 11.02 -2.87
CA TRP A 629 -1.31 11.93 -3.87
C TRP A 629 0.03 12.53 -3.43
N PHE A 630 0.24 12.82 -2.14
CA PHE A 630 1.37 13.66 -1.68
C PHE A 630 2.59 12.88 -1.17
N GLY A 631 2.45 11.60 -0.86
CA GLY A 631 3.56 10.73 -0.49
C GLY A 631 3.79 10.68 1.03
N ALA A 632 4.88 11.25 1.53
CA ALA A 632 5.22 11.23 2.96
C ALA A 632 5.63 12.62 3.44
N GLY A 633 4.75 13.27 4.22
CA GLY A 633 4.93 14.63 4.71
C GLY A 633 3.61 15.19 5.23
N LYS A 634 3.57 16.51 5.47
CA LYS A 634 2.32 17.26 5.55
C LYS A 634 1.88 17.68 4.14
N PHE A 635 0.59 17.94 3.95
CA PHE A 635 0.00 18.38 2.68
C PHE A 635 -1.25 19.26 2.96
N PRO A 636 -1.73 20.05 2.00
CA PRO A 636 -2.80 21.02 2.24
C PRO A 636 -4.16 20.39 2.58
N ASP A 637 -5.01 21.11 3.31
CA ASP A 637 -6.37 20.70 3.68
C ASP A 637 -7.28 20.45 2.44
N LEU A 638 -7.32 21.36 1.46
CA LEU A 638 -8.33 21.36 0.37
C LEU A 638 -7.78 21.59 -1.04
N LEU A 639 -8.51 21.08 -2.03
CA LEU A 639 -8.42 21.43 -3.45
C LEU A 639 -9.80 21.86 -3.96
N CYS A 640 -9.88 23.05 -4.55
CA CYS A 640 -11.04 23.51 -5.33
C CYS A 640 -10.74 23.35 -6.82
N VAL A 641 -11.69 22.84 -7.61
CA VAL A 641 -11.57 22.73 -9.07
C VAL A 641 -12.77 23.40 -9.73
N ALA A 642 -12.51 24.43 -10.54
CA ALA A 642 -13.48 25.10 -11.39
C ALA A 642 -13.30 24.66 -12.84
N ILE A 643 -14.32 24.00 -13.39
CA ILE A 643 -14.36 23.50 -14.77
C ILE A 643 -15.16 24.50 -15.62
N GLY A 644 -14.60 24.96 -16.72
CA GLY A 644 -15.21 25.96 -17.59
C GLY A 644 -14.85 25.81 -19.06
N ARG A 645 -15.36 26.72 -19.90
CA ARG A 645 -15.04 26.79 -21.33
C ARG A 645 -14.08 27.93 -21.63
N GLU A 646 -13.14 27.71 -22.54
CA GLU A 646 -12.42 28.81 -23.18
C GLU A 646 -13.26 29.47 -24.29
N PRO A 647 -12.99 30.73 -24.69
CA PRO A 647 -13.79 31.46 -25.67
C PRO A 647 -13.86 30.86 -27.08
N ASP A 648 -13.01 29.88 -27.39
CA ASP A 648 -12.96 29.12 -28.63
C ASP A 648 -13.67 27.74 -28.54
N GLY A 649 -14.18 27.36 -27.36
CA GLY A 649 -14.76 26.05 -27.08
C GLY A 649 -13.77 25.03 -26.50
N GLY A 650 -12.55 25.43 -26.13
CA GLY A 650 -11.60 24.64 -25.35
C GLY A 650 -12.12 24.32 -23.93
N LEU A 651 -11.52 23.31 -23.28
CA LEU A 651 -11.77 22.98 -21.88
C LEU A 651 -10.78 23.73 -20.98
N ARG A 652 -11.30 24.45 -19.97
CA ARG A 652 -10.50 25.14 -18.95
C ARG A 652 -10.68 24.46 -17.60
N LEU A 653 -9.58 24.14 -16.94
CA LEU A 653 -9.52 23.69 -15.57
C LEU A 653 -8.73 24.71 -14.76
N HIS A 654 -9.38 25.31 -13.77
CA HIS A 654 -8.74 26.23 -12.82
C HIS A 654 -8.78 25.61 -11.43
N ALA A 655 -7.62 25.39 -10.83
CA ALA A 655 -7.45 24.70 -9.56
C ALA A 655 -6.91 25.65 -8.48
N GLU A 656 -7.52 25.66 -7.30
CA GLU A 656 -6.95 26.33 -6.13
C GLU A 656 -6.59 25.28 -5.08
N VAL A 657 -5.38 25.37 -4.54
CA VAL A 657 -4.90 24.51 -3.45
C VAL A 657 -4.88 25.32 -2.16
N LEU A 658 -5.63 24.89 -1.15
CA LEU A 658 -5.87 25.68 0.06
C LEU A 658 -5.43 24.95 1.33
N GLU A 659 -4.97 25.75 2.28
CA GLU A 659 -4.68 25.36 3.65
C GLU A 659 -5.28 26.42 4.57
N ALA A 660 -5.96 26.00 5.64
CA ALA A 660 -6.68 26.88 6.55
C ALA A 660 -6.28 26.65 8.01
N LYS A 661 -5.95 27.72 8.73
CA LYS A 661 -5.62 27.67 10.17
C LYS A 661 -6.36 28.78 10.92
N CYS A 662 -7.09 28.38 11.96
CA CYS A 662 -7.80 29.29 12.86
C CYS A 662 -7.22 29.13 14.26
N VAL A 663 -6.47 30.14 14.72
CA VAL A 663 -5.55 30.03 15.85
C VAL A 663 -5.55 31.29 16.72
N GLY A 664 -4.98 31.18 17.92
CA GLY A 664 -4.74 32.33 18.77
C GLY A 664 -3.45 33.07 18.39
N GLN A 665 -3.38 34.35 18.74
CA GLN A 665 -2.31 35.28 18.35
C GLN A 665 -0.90 34.75 18.64
N LEU A 666 -0.71 34.00 19.72
CA LEU A 666 0.58 33.41 20.12
C LEU A 666 1.15 32.38 19.12
N SER A 667 0.30 31.72 18.33
CA SER A 667 0.72 30.70 17.35
C SER A 667 0.62 31.17 15.90
N PHE A 668 0.04 32.36 15.66
CA PHE A 668 -0.39 32.80 14.33
C PHE A 668 0.72 32.79 13.27
N GLU A 669 1.89 33.39 13.57
CA GLU A 669 3.02 33.43 12.62
C GLU A 669 3.56 32.03 12.31
N ALA A 670 3.68 31.16 13.32
CA ALA A 670 4.25 29.82 13.16
C ALA A 670 3.34 28.91 12.32
N GLU A 671 2.03 28.95 12.60
CA GLU A 671 1.02 28.16 11.88
C GLU A 671 0.77 28.72 10.46
N SER A 672 0.79 30.04 10.27
CA SER A 672 0.74 30.64 8.92
C SER A 672 1.97 30.26 8.08
N LEU A 673 3.17 30.21 8.66
CA LEU A 673 4.38 29.80 7.95
C LEU A 673 4.38 28.29 7.65
N ASP A 674 3.77 27.45 8.49
CA ASP A 674 3.58 26.03 8.17
C ASP A 674 2.51 25.81 7.11
N ALA A 675 1.46 26.63 7.11
CA ALA A 675 0.44 26.60 6.08
C ALA A 675 1.01 26.96 4.69
N GLN A 676 1.81 28.03 4.60
CA GLN A 676 2.53 28.41 3.38
C GLN A 676 3.53 27.34 2.90
N ARG A 677 4.08 26.50 3.80
CA ARG A 677 4.91 25.34 3.40
C ARG A 677 4.06 24.25 2.76
N GLN A 678 2.94 23.90 3.38
CA GLN A 678 2.03 22.86 2.88
C GLN A 678 1.45 23.24 1.52
N VAL A 679 0.87 24.44 1.37
CA VAL A 679 0.30 24.95 0.11
C VAL A 679 1.30 24.83 -1.03
N ARG A 680 2.54 25.27 -0.81
CA ARG A 680 3.64 25.18 -1.80
C ARG A 680 3.90 23.73 -2.22
N GLN A 681 4.05 22.82 -1.28
CA GLN A 681 4.30 21.40 -1.55
C GLN A 681 3.12 20.75 -2.30
N GLY A 682 1.88 21.11 -1.95
CA GLY A 682 0.69 20.69 -2.67
C GLY A 682 0.63 21.22 -4.10
N VAL A 683 0.90 22.51 -4.30
CA VAL A 683 0.94 23.14 -5.64
C VAL A 683 2.03 22.51 -6.52
N GLU A 684 3.27 22.35 -6.04
CA GLU A 684 4.34 21.70 -6.81
C GLU A 684 3.99 20.26 -7.22
N ARG A 685 3.26 19.55 -6.36
CA ARG A 685 2.83 18.17 -6.61
C ARG A 685 1.68 18.10 -7.61
N LEU A 686 0.62 18.88 -7.40
CA LEU A 686 -0.60 18.83 -8.22
C LEU A 686 -0.41 19.51 -9.58
N ALA A 687 0.40 20.56 -9.69
CA ALA A 687 0.76 21.19 -10.96
C ALA A 687 1.46 20.21 -11.91
N ARG A 688 2.31 19.33 -11.36
CA ARG A 688 3.00 18.28 -12.13
C ARG A 688 2.10 17.06 -12.39
N ALA A 689 1.28 16.67 -11.42
CA ALA A 689 0.35 15.55 -11.56
C ALA A 689 -0.74 15.79 -12.61
N PHE A 690 -1.30 17.00 -12.67
CA PHE A 690 -2.42 17.35 -13.56
C PHE A 690 -1.97 18.20 -14.77
N ALA A 691 -0.68 18.14 -15.11
CA ALA A 691 -0.14 18.81 -16.29
C ALA A 691 -0.90 18.39 -17.57
N ALA A 692 -1.20 19.35 -18.43
CA ALA A 692 -1.89 19.11 -19.70
C ALA A 692 -0.99 18.37 -20.73
N GLY A 693 -1.56 17.98 -21.87
CA GLY A 693 -0.82 17.41 -23.01
C GLY A 693 -0.29 15.97 -22.86
N GLY A 694 -0.32 15.37 -21.67
CA GLY A 694 0.11 13.97 -21.45
C GLY A 694 1.61 13.74 -21.67
N GLU A 695 2.44 14.70 -21.26
CA GLU A 695 3.90 14.66 -21.45
C GLU A 695 4.58 13.59 -20.58
N HIS A 696 4.14 13.45 -19.32
CA HIS A 696 4.66 12.47 -18.35
C HIS A 696 3.97 11.10 -18.48
N LEU A 697 4.72 10.02 -18.22
CA LEU A 697 4.30 8.65 -18.52
C LEU A 697 3.14 8.13 -17.65
N ASP A 698 2.91 8.75 -16.49
CA ASP A 698 1.82 8.44 -15.56
C ASP A 698 0.60 9.39 -15.69
N ALA A 699 0.55 10.27 -16.70
CA ALA A 699 -0.53 11.25 -16.87
C ALA A 699 -1.94 10.62 -16.91
N LEU A 700 -2.13 9.48 -17.58
CA LEU A 700 -3.45 8.81 -17.64
C LEU A 700 -3.93 8.32 -16.27
N TYR A 701 -3.03 7.93 -15.36
CA TYR A 701 -3.38 7.62 -13.97
C TYR A 701 -3.86 8.87 -13.25
N TRP A 702 -3.12 9.99 -13.35
CA TRP A 702 -3.51 11.23 -12.69
C TRP A 702 -4.79 11.86 -13.25
N TYR A 703 -5.06 11.71 -14.54
CA TYR A 703 -6.33 12.13 -15.16
C TYR A 703 -7.52 11.28 -14.67
N ASP A 704 -7.36 9.96 -14.46
CA ASP A 704 -8.36 9.14 -13.77
C ASP A 704 -8.58 9.61 -12.32
N GLN A 705 -7.51 9.88 -11.57
CA GLN A 705 -7.63 10.36 -10.19
C GLN A 705 -8.34 11.71 -10.11
N LEU A 706 -8.06 12.65 -11.03
CA LEU A 706 -8.76 13.94 -11.10
C LEU A 706 -10.24 13.76 -11.50
N TYR A 707 -10.54 12.91 -12.49
CA TYR A 707 -11.92 12.58 -12.86
C TYR A 707 -12.71 12.04 -11.65
N ARG A 708 -12.12 11.11 -10.88
CA ARG A 708 -12.73 10.53 -9.68
C ARG A 708 -12.92 11.55 -8.55
N ALA A 709 -11.94 12.40 -8.32
CA ALA A 709 -12.01 13.46 -7.31
C ALA A 709 -13.15 14.46 -7.62
N VAL A 710 -13.30 14.82 -8.90
CA VAL A 710 -14.40 15.67 -9.39
C VAL A 710 -15.75 14.94 -9.26
N ILE A 711 -15.90 13.74 -9.83
CA ILE A 711 -17.21 13.07 -10.00
C ILE A 711 -17.83 12.56 -8.69
N GLY A 712 -17.00 12.30 -7.67
CA GLY A 712 -17.48 12.00 -6.31
C GLY A 712 -17.93 13.23 -5.53
N ASN A 713 -17.65 14.44 -6.01
CA ASN A 713 -17.93 15.70 -5.32
C ASN A 713 -18.76 16.70 -6.14
N LEU A 714 -19.16 16.37 -7.37
CA LEU A 714 -19.90 17.23 -8.30
C LEU A 714 -21.33 16.73 -8.55
N GLU A 715 -22.31 17.53 -8.14
CA GLU A 715 -23.71 17.49 -8.60
C GLU A 715 -23.86 18.47 -9.78
N VAL A 716 -24.69 18.12 -10.78
CA VAL A 716 -24.79 18.84 -12.06
C VAL A 716 -26.26 19.15 -12.40
N GLU A 717 -26.55 20.41 -12.72
CA GLU A 717 -27.87 20.83 -13.22
C GLU A 717 -28.02 20.51 -14.73
N PHE A 718 -29.25 20.36 -15.21
CA PHE A 718 -29.53 19.84 -16.57
C PHE A 718 -28.88 20.65 -17.71
N ASP A 719 -28.77 21.97 -17.57
CA ASP A 719 -28.13 22.87 -18.54
C ASP A 719 -26.58 22.79 -18.53
N GLN A 720 -26.00 22.29 -17.44
CA GLN A 720 -24.54 22.12 -17.28
C GLN A 720 -24.01 20.81 -17.89
N GLN A 721 -24.89 19.88 -18.31
CA GLN A 721 -24.50 18.58 -18.85
C GLN A 721 -23.61 18.69 -20.12
N GLU A 722 -23.76 19.74 -20.93
CA GLU A 722 -22.90 19.97 -22.11
C GLU A 722 -21.45 20.35 -21.72
N LEU A 723 -21.24 20.98 -20.56
CA LEU A 723 -19.92 21.26 -20.02
C LEU A 723 -19.28 20.00 -19.41
N TRP A 724 -20.10 19.14 -18.79
CA TRP A 724 -19.64 17.83 -18.33
C TRP A 724 -19.16 16.92 -19.47
N GLU A 725 -19.93 16.81 -20.57
CA GLU A 725 -19.51 16.02 -21.73
C GLU A 725 -18.20 16.55 -22.35
N LEU A 726 -18.00 17.88 -22.36
CA LEU A 726 -16.73 18.51 -22.77
C LEU A 726 -15.56 18.13 -21.84
N PHE A 727 -15.79 18.14 -20.51
CA PHE A 727 -14.81 17.72 -19.51
C PHE A 727 -14.35 16.28 -19.76
N ARG A 728 -15.29 15.33 -19.79
CA ARG A 728 -15.00 13.91 -20.01
C ARG A 728 -14.29 13.65 -21.34
N ALA A 729 -14.76 14.27 -22.43
CA ALA A 729 -14.25 13.99 -23.77
C ALA A 729 -12.79 14.46 -24.00
N ARG A 730 -12.33 15.48 -23.25
CA ARG A 730 -11.00 16.08 -23.43
C ARG A 730 -9.99 15.77 -22.31
N LEU A 731 -10.42 15.55 -21.06
CA LEU A 731 -9.52 15.33 -19.92
C LEU A 731 -8.49 14.22 -20.20
N TYR A 732 -8.96 13.03 -20.57
CA TYR A 732 -8.10 11.86 -20.83
C TYR A 732 -7.20 11.99 -22.07
N ARG A 733 -7.39 13.04 -22.89
CA ARG A 733 -6.52 13.39 -24.02
C ARG A 733 -5.42 14.39 -23.66
N GLY A 734 -5.44 14.96 -22.46
CA GLY A 734 -4.61 16.13 -22.10
C GLY A 734 -5.04 17.42 -22.81
N ASP A 735 -6.20 17.44 -23.47
CA ASP A 735 -6.69 18.54 -24.34
C ASP A 735 -7.43 19.61 -23.53
N PHE A 736 -6.72 20.20 -22.56
CA PHE A 736 -7.27 21.23 -21.68
C PHE A 736 -6.22 22.25 -21.27
N ARG A 737 -6.68 23.48 -20.99
CA ARG A 737 -5.87 24.48 -20.31
C ARG A 737 -5.95 24.24 -18.81
N PHE A 738 -4.81 24.01 -18.18
CA PHE A 738 -4.69 23.92 -16.72
C PHE A 738 -4.14 25.23 -16.15
N GLU A 739 -4.80 25.76 -15.13
CA GLU A 739 -4.36 26.90 -14.33
C GLU A 739 -4.42 26.48 -12.86
N ILE A 740 -3.42 26.87 -12.07
CA ILE A 740 -3.35 26.52 -10.64
C ILE A 740 -2.89 27.72 -9.82
N GLU A 741 -3.47 27.88 -8.63
CA GLU A 741 -3.07 28.85 -7.61
C GLU A 741 -2.98 28.18 -6.22
N GLY A 742 -2.24 28.77 -5.29
CA GLY A 742 -2.13 28.30 -3.91
C GLY A 742 -2.47 29.37 -2.87
N HIS A 743 -3.35 29.03 -1.92
CA HIS A 743 -3.92 29.98 -0.95
C HIS A 743 -3.79 29.49 0.50
N SER A 744 -2.96 30.17 1.28
CA SER A 744 -2.80 29.94 2.73
C SER A 744 -3.73 30.88 3.48
N TRP A 745 -4.69 30.37 4.26
CA TRP A 745 -5.66 31.17 5.01
C TRP A 745 -5.38 31.08 6.51
N ALA A 746 -5.03 32.20 7.14
CA ALA A 746 -4.75 32.28 8.58
C ALA A 746 -5.70 33.27 9.27
N PHE A 747 -6.50 32.75 10.21
CA PHE A 747 -7.49 33.50 10.98
C PHE A 747 -7.07 33.59 12.45
N CYS A 748 -6.98 34.80 12.99
CA CYS A 748 -6.69 35.06 14.39
C CYS A 748 -8.00 35.32 15.15
N TYR A 749 -8.40 34.45 16.08
CA TYR A 749 -9.72 34.58 16.73
C TYR A 749 -9.75 35.49 17.97
N ASP A 750 -8.59 35.81 18.56
CA ASP A 750 -8.47 36.55 19.83
C ASP A 750 -7.82 37.94 19.67
N GLY A 751 -6.78 38.06 18.84
CA GLY A 751 -6.10 39.30 18.48
C GLY A 751 -6.47 39.88 17.10
N GLN A 752 -5.89 41.03 16.76
CA GLN A 752 -5.86 41.57 15.41
C GLN A 752 -4.49 41.32 14.76
N VAL A 753 -4.46 41.22 13.44
CA VAL A 753 -3.25 41.00 12.64
C VAL A 753 -3.22 42.08 11.56
N GLY A 754 -2.05 42.69 11.36
CA GLY A 754 -1.84 43.70 10.33
C GLY A 754 -1.86 45.15 10.83
N ALA A 755 -1.85 46.09 9.89
CA ALA A 755 -1.68 47.52 10.12
C ALA A 755 -2.96 48.38 9.95
N GLY A 756 -4.14 47.77 9.73
CA GLY A 756 -5.41 48.47 9.57
C GLY A 756 -6.64 47.56 9.69
N ASP A 757 -7.83 48.15 9.57
CA ASP A 757 -9.13 47.44 9.67
C ASP A 757 -9.49 46.73 8.35
N GLY A 758 -8.87 45.56 8.08
CA GLY A 758 -9.20 44.71 6.93
C GLY A 758 -8.21 43.56 6.70
N PRO A 759 -8.56 42.57 5.87
CA PRO A 759 -7.71 41.40 5.63
C PRO A 759 -6.46 41.77 4.82
N GLU A 760 -5.30 41.22 5.21
CA GLU A 760 -4.02 41.46 4.54
C GLU A 760 -3.64 40.29 3.61
N GLU A 761 -3.49 40.59 2.31
CA GLU A 761 -2.98 39.63 1.31
C GLU A 761 -1.47 39.76 1.12
N HIS A 762 -0.75 38.65 1.31
CA HIS A 762 0.70 38.56 1.16
C HIS A 762 1.09 37.54 0.09
N ARG A 763 1.75 37.97 -1.00
CA ARG A 763 2.35 37.03 -1.96
C ARG A 763 3.60 36.38 -1.36
N PHE A 764 3.70 35.07 -1.43
CA PHE A 764 4.89 34.31 -1.01
C PHE A 764 5.51 33.54 -2.19
N ALA A 765 6.75 33.07 -2.03
CA ALA A 765 7.55 32.56 -3.14
C ALA A 765 8.39 31.33 -2.76
N GLY A 766 8.99 30.72 -3.79
CA GLY A 766 9.91 29.59 -3.69
C GLY A 766 9.31 28.25 -4.12
N LEU A 767 8.48 28.28 -5.18
CA LEU A 767 8.30 27.16 -6.10
C LEU A 767 9.58 27.00 -6.95
N SER A 768 9.72 25.87 -7.64
CA SER A 768 10.78 25.65 -8.64
C SER A 768 10.60 26.51 -9.91
N GLU A 769 11.69 26.64 -10.70
CA GLU A 769 11.76 27.58 -11.84
C GLU A 769 10.71 27.32 -12.93
N ASP A 770 10.29 26.07 -13.12
CA ASP A 770 9.21 25.63 -14.02
C ASP A 770 7.80 26.11 -13.60
N LEU A 771 7.64 26.54 -12.35
CA LEU A 771 6.38 26.98 -11.76
C LEU A 771 6.49 28.39 -11.13
N ALA A 772 7.52 29.17 -11.47
CA ALA A 772 7.82 30.45 -10.81
C ALA A 772 6.72 31.53 -10.98
N ASP A 773 5.91 31.45 -12.04
CA ASP A 773 4.80 32.36 -12.32
C ASP A 773 3.48 31.96 -11.64
N VAL A 774 3.41 30.79 -10.98
CA VAL A 774 2.19 30.30 -10.31
C VAL A 774 1.85 31.16 -9.08
N PRO A 775 0.62 31.72 -8.97
CA PRO A 775 0.24 32.57 -7.84
C PRO A 775 0.21 31.80 -6.50
N LEU A 776 0.94 32.32 -5.52
CA LEU A 776 0.87 31.91 -4.11
C LEU A 776 0.53 33.11 -3.23
N VAL A 777 -0.61 33.04 -2.52
CA VAL A 777 -1.14 34.14 -1.68
C VAL A 777 -1.46 33.64 -0.27
N SER A 778 -1.04 34.40 0.74
CA SER A 778 -1.36 34.18 2.14
C SER A 778 -2.35 35.25 2.60
N HIS A 779 -3.54 34.82 2.99
CA HIS A 779 -4.64 35.65 3.47
C HIS A 779 -4.61 35.70 5.00
N HIS A 780 -4.39 36.88 5.57
CA HIS A 780 -4.35 37.10 7.02
C HIS A 780 -5.59 37.86 7.48
N TYR A 781 -6.36 37.23 8.38
CA TYR A 781 -7.59 37.76 8.93
C TYR A 781 -7.43 37.94 10.44
N GLY A 782 -7.66 39.16 10.93
CA GLY A 782 -7.85 39.40 12.36
C GLY A 782 -9.23 38.96 12.84
N ARG A 783 -9.50 39.23 14.11
CA ARG A 783 -10.78 38.93 14.77
C ARG A 783 -11.95 39.71 14.18
N SER A 784 -11.73 40.94 13.73
CA SER A 784 -12.75 41.77 13.06
C SER A 784 -13.18 41.14 11.73
N GLU A 785 -12.20 40.71 10.93
CA GLU A 785 -12.37 40.19 9.58
C GLU A 785 -13.02 38.80 9.64
N LEU A 786 -12.61 37.96 10.61
CA LEU A 786 -13.25 36.68 10.88
C LEU A 786 -14.71 36.85 11.32
N SER A 787 -15.01 37.86 12.16
CA SER A 787 -16.40 38.18 12.54
C SER A 787 -17.24 38.60 11.33
N GLN A 788 -16.67 39.43 10.45
CA GLN A 788 -17.33 39.87 9.23
C GLN A 788 -17.58 38.71 8.25
N ALA A 789 -16.62 37.80 8.07
CA ALA A 789 -16.76 36.64 7.20
C ALA A 789 -17.80 35.63 7.73
N LEU A 790 -17.79 35.35 9.04
CA LEU A 790 -18.81 34.51 9.69
C LEU A 790 -20.21 35.12 9.58
N ARG A 791 -20.34 36.45 9.66
CA ARG A 791 -21.61 37.14 9.41
C ARG A 791 -22.05 37.02 7.94
N ALA A 792 -21.13 37.22 6.99
CA ALA A 792 -21.42 37.10 5.56
C ALA A 792 -21.85 35.66 5.17
N LEU A 793 -21.28 34.64 5.81
CA LEU A 793 -21.69 33.24 5.68
C LEU A 793 -23.17 33.05 6.07
N VAL A 794 -23.60 33.59 7.22
CA VAL A 794 -25.00 33.46 7.67
C VAL A 794 -25.95 34.32 6.84
N GLU A 795 -25.57 35.54 6.46
CA GLU A 795 -26.38 36.41 5.58
C GLU A 795 -26.46 35.89 4.12
N ALA A 796 -25.63 34.92 3.73
CA ALA A 796 -25.76 34.18 2.48
C ALA A 796 -26.63 32.91 2.62
N GLY A 797 -26.64 32.28 3.79
CA GLY A 797 -27.46 31.09 4.09
C GLY A 797 -28.92 31.39 4.42
N ASN A 798 -29.21 32.53 5.06
CA ASN A 798 -30.56 32.95 5.48
C ASN A 798 -31.04 34.16 4.68
N THR A 799 -32.35 34.19 4.37
CA THR A 799 -33.01 35.37 3.73
C THR A 799 -33.19 36.56 4.66
N GLN A 800 -32.88 36.41 5.94
CA GLN A 800 -33.03 37.41 6.99
C GLN A 800 -31.68 38.08 7.27
N ARG A 801 -31.61 39.41 7.08
CA ARG A 801 -30.40 40.19 7.42
C ARG A 801 -30.36 40.47 8.92
N TYR A 802 -29.20 40.26 9.51
CA TYR A 802 -28.94 40.47 10.93
C TYR A 802 -28.51 41.92 11.17
N ALA A 803 -28.93 42.52 12.29
CA ALA A 803 -28.52 43.88 12.64
C ALA A 803 -27.03 43.90 13.06
N PRO A 804 -26.27 44.99 12.79
CA PRO A 804 -24.90 45.12 13.29
C PRO A 804 -24.80 45.00 14.81
N GLU A 805 -25.83 45.49 15.52
CA GLU A 805 -26.01 45.44 16.97
C GLU A 805 -25.99 44.01 17.56
N LEU A 806 -26.11 42.96 16.75
CA LEU A 806 -26.06 41.56 17.24
C LEU A 806 -24.63 41.05 17.53
N TRP A 807 -23.61 41.86 17.25
CA TRP A 807 -22.20 41.62 17.64
C TRP A 807 -21.71 42.59 18.74
N GLU A 808 -22.52 43.55 19.18
CA GLU A 808 -22.16 44.56 20.19
C GLU A 808 -23.31 44.83 21.17
N PRO A 809 -23.22 44.46 22.45
CA PRO A 809 -24.24 44.81 23.44
C PRO A 809 -24.21 46.31 23.76
N THR A 810 -25.39 46.88 24.00
CA THR A 810 -25.55 48.30 24.40
C THR A 810 -24.83 48.62 25.71
N PRO A 811 -24.21 49.80 25.84
CA PRO A 811 -23.40 50.16 27.01
C PRO A 811 -24.25 50.66 28.18
N GLU A 812 -24.55 49.80 29.16
CA GLU A 812 -25.13 50.23 30.44
C GLU A 812 -24.68 49.36 31.64
N GLU A 813 -24.60 50.01 32.81
CA GLU A 813 -24.38 49.44 34.16
C GLU A 813 -23.09 48.64 34.47
N LEU A 814 -21.98 49.37 34.64
CA LEU A 814 -20.91 49.01 35.59
C LEU A 814 -21.14 49.74 36.93
N PRO A 815 -21.37 49.04 38.06
CA PRO A 815 -21.28 49.64 39.39
C PRO A 815 -19.82 49.95 39.76
N SER A 816 -19.56 51.12 40.36
CA SER A 816 -18.21 51.56 40.75
C SER A 816 -17.82 51.09 42.16
N ASP A 817 -16.56 50.69 42.34
CA ASP A 817 -15.95 50.41 43.64
C ASP A 817 -15.89 51.67 44.55
N GLU A 818 -16.60 51.63 45.68
CA GLU A 818 -16.16 52.23 46.94
C GLU A 818 -16.44 51.23 48.08
N GLY A 819 -15.40 50.81 48.79
CA GLY A 819 -15.49 49.75 49.80
C GLY A 819 -15.41 50.22 51.25
N THR A 820 -15.66 49.29 52.18
CA THR A 820 -15.14 49.35 53.56
C THR A 820 -15.17 47.94 54.14
N ALA A 821 -14.25 47.64 55.07
CA ALA A 821 -14.15 46.32 55.68
C ALA A 821 -14.70 46.32 57.10
N GLU A 822 -15.45 45.28 57.48
CA GLU A 822 -15.36 44.73 58.84
C GLU A 822 -15.82 43.27 58.95
N THR A 823 -15.39 42.64 60.04
CA THR A 823 -15.35 41.20 60.35
C THR A 823 -16.70 40.45 60.36
N GLY A 824 -16.67 39.19 59.92
CA GLY A 824 -17.69 38.18 60.24
C GLY A 824 -17.23 36.76 59.89
N ALA A 825 -17.37 35.78 60.80
CA ALA A 825 -16.88 34.42 60.62
C ALA A 825 -18.02 33.39 60.51
N GLY A 826 -17.91 32.45 59.57
CA GLY A 826 -18.84 31.33 59.38
C GLY A 826 -18.33 30.35 58.31
N ALA A 827 -18.56 29.05 58.52
CA ALA A 827 -18.31 27.99 57.53
C ALA A 827 -19.54 27.84 56.60
N SER A 828 -19.54 27.08 55.49
CA SER A 828 -18.66 25.95 55.13
C SER A 828 -18.64 25.65 53.62
N SER A 829 -17.55 25.03 53.17
CA SER A 829 -17.49 24.01 52.09
C SER A 829 -18.24 24.24 50.76
N GLU A 830 -17.47 24.55 49.71
CA GLU A 830 -17.39 23.68 48.51
C GLU A 830 -16.05 23.94 47.78
N GLU A 831 -15.51 22.93 47.10
CA GLU A 831 -14.23 23.02 46.39
C GLU A 831 -14.44 23.45 44.93
N THR A 832 -13.68 24.43 44.45
CA THR A 832 -13.60 24.79 43.02
C THR A 832 -12.18 24.56 42.48
N PRO A 833 -12.03 24.12 41.21
CA PRO A 833 -10.74 23.70 40.67
C PRO A 833 -10.03 24.82 39.88
N GLU A 834 -8.71 24.95 40.02
CA GLU A 834 -7.88 25.71 39.07
C GLU A 834 -6.58 24.99 38.69
N THR A 835 -6.46 24.77 37.37
CA THR A 835 -5.28 24.84 36.47
C THR A 835 -3.91 24.21 36.81
N PRO A 836 -3.18 23.71 35.77
CA PRO A 836 -1.87 23.07 35.93
C PRO A 836 -0.72 24.07 35.95
N ALA A 837 0.33 23.77 36.74
CA ALA A 837 1.57 24.55 36.82
C ALA A 837 2.78 23.81 36.23
N GLU A 838 3.77 24.56 35.75
CA GLU A 838 5.01 24.07 35.13
C GLU A 838 6.02 23.52 36.16
N SER A 839 7.05 22.82 35.68
CA SER A 839 8.04 22.14 36.53
C SER A 839 9.46 22.70 36.40
N THR A 840 10.06 23.09 37.54
CA THR A 840 11.51 23.38 37.68
C THR A 840 12.04 22.90 39.04
N ASN A 841 13.37 22.74 39.16
CA ASN A 841 14.03 21.96 40.22
C ASN A 841 14.37 22.76 41.50
N GLY A 842 14.47 22.09 42.66
CA GLY A 842 15.05 22.63 43.89
C GLY A 842 15.31 21.57 44.99
N HIS A 843 16.50 21.59 45.62
CA HIS A 843 16.93 20.67 46.69
C HIS A 843 16.37 21.11 48.08
N THR A 844 16.47 20.32 49.17
CA THR A 844 17.66 20.30 50.08
C THR A 844 17.51 19.31 51.26
N GLU A 845 18.47 18.37 51.42
CA GLU A 845 18.97 17.66 52.65
C GLU A 845 17.98 17.08 53.71
N LEU A 846 18.36 16.40 54.81
CA LEU A 846 19.65 15.91 55.40
C LEU A 846 19.67 14.34 55.36
N ASP A 847 20.23 13.46 56.21
CA ASP A 847 21.00 13.50 57.48
C ASP A 847 21.94 12.26 57.61
N GLN A 848 22.76 12.17 58.67
CA GLN A 848 23.71 11.07 59.00
C GLN A 848 23.83 10.89 60.54
N PRO A 849 24.82 10.20 61.20
CA PRO A 849 25.92 9.27 60.79
C PRO A 849 25.89 7.96 61.69
N PRO A 850 26.99 7.23 62.07
CA PRO A 850 28.41 7.21 61.65
C PRO A 850 29.11 5.82 61.47
N SER A 851 30.33 5.85 60.88
CA SER A 851 31.50 4.94 61.11
C SER A 851 31.43 3.44 60.71
N GLU A 852 32.52 2.72 60.37
CA GLU A 852 33.98 3.03 60.37
C GLU A 852 34.79 2.07 59.44
N LEU A 853 36.13 2.24 59.41
CA LEU A 853 37.23 1.32 59.00
C LEU A 853 37.85 1.36 57.58
N THR A 854 39.17 1.56 57.59
CA THR A 854 40.25 1.17 56.64
C THR A 854 41.50 0.81 57.52
N PRO A 855 42.72 0.42 57.06
CA PRO A 855 43.26 0.28 55.69
C PRO A 855 44.14 -0.99 55.38
N GLN A 856 44.56 -1.10 54.10
CA GLN A 856 45.82 -1.62 53.48
C GLN A 856 46.81 -2.58 54.20
N VAL A 857 47.52 -3.45 53.42
CA VAL A 857 48.99 -3.39 53.11
C VAL A 857 49.59 -4.69 52.47
N VAL A 858 50.12 -4.55 51.23
CA VAL A 858 51.34 -5.13 50.56
C VAL A 858 51.76 -6.64 50.61
N GLY A 859 52.10 -7.18 49.42
CA GLY A 859 53.25 -8.10 49.17
C GLY A 859 52.91 -9.51 48.63
N GLY A 860 53.63 -10.10 47.65
CA GLY A 860 54.73 -9.62 46.79
C GLY A 860 55.27 -10.70 45.81
N GLU A 861 55.89 -10.27 44.70
CA GLU A 861 56.81 -10.92 43.71
C GLU A 861 56.87 -12.47 43.53
N SER A 862 56.86 -12.94 42.26
CA SER A 862 57.73 -14.06 41.79
C SER A 862 57.69 -14.32 40.26
N GLU A 863 58.83 -14.76 39.73
CA GLU A 863 59.13 -15.37 38.41
C GLU A 863 60.46 -16.18 38.61
N PRO A 864 60.96 -17.06 37.71
CA PRO A 864 60.38 -17.64 36.48
C PRO A 864 60.65 -19.17 36.28
N LYS A 865 60.19 -19.76 35.14
CA LYS A 865 60.73 -20.98 34.44
C LYS A 865 60.64 -22.35 35.16
N ASP A 866 60.74 -23.53 34.55
CA ASP A 866 60.50 -24.16 33.20
C ASP A 866 59.90 -25.58 33.55
N ASP A 867 59.51 -26.57 32.73
CA ASP A 867 59.61 -26.97 31.31
C ASP A 867 58.40 -27.94 30.97
N GLY A 868 58.35 -28.61 29.80
CA GLY A 868 57.30 -29.58 29.38
C GLY A 868 57.72 -31.07 29.36
N PRO A 869 57.10 -31.97 28.55
CA PRO A 869 55.89 -31.84 27.70
C PRO A 869 54.86 -33.01 27.81
N GLU A 870 53.87 -33.03 26.89
CA GLU A 870 52.90 -34.12 26.56
C GLU A 870 51.78 -34.49 27.56
N PRO A 871 50.64 -35.09 27.09
CA PRO A 871 50.16 -35.29 25.72
C PRO A 871 48.85 -34.52 25.41
N ALA A 872 48.32 -34.66 24.19
CA ALA A 872 47.09 -33.98 23.77
C ALA A 872 45.84 -34.42 24.55
N ALA A 873 45.16 -33.45 25.19
CA ALA A 873 43.82 -33.63 25.75
C ALA A 873 42.75 -33.26 24.73
N ALA A 874 41.63 -33.98 24.72
CA ALA A 874 40.47 -33.63 23.90
C ALA A 874 39.83 -32.31 24.38
N VAL A 875 39.14 -31.60 23.49
CA VAL A 875 38.34 -30.42 23.84
C VAL A 875 37.11 -30.88 24.63
N THR A 876 37.25 -31.02 25.94
CA THR A 876 36.12 -31.12 26.87
C THR A 876 35.34 -29.81 26.83
N GLU A 877 34.02 -29.91 26.62
CA GLU A 877 33.10 -28.81 26.90
C GLU A 877 33.23 -28.40 28.37
N PRO A 878 33.21 -27.08 28.70
CA PRO A 878 33.28 -26.64 30.08
C PRO A 878 32.01 -27.09 30.81
N ALA A 879 32.17 -27.98 31.80
CA ALA A 879 31.04 -28.52 32.54
C ALA A 879 30.36 -27.41 33.36
N ILE A 880 29.07 -27.17 33.10
CA ILE A 880 28.23 -26.20 33.83
C ILE A 880 28.38 -26.44 35.34
N THR A 881 28.92 -25.45 36.04
CA THR A 881 29.22 -25.57 37.47
C THR A 881 27.94 -25.67 38.30
N ASP A 882 28.00 -26.27 39.49
CA ASP A 882 26.82 -26.41 40.35
C ASP A 882 26.22 -25.03 40.74
N HIS A 883 27.08 -24.03 40.96
CA HIS A 883 26.67 -22.65 41.21
C HIS A 883 25.94 -22.01 40.00
N GLU A 884 26.41 -22.30 38.78
CA GLU A 884 25.75 -21.85 37.55
C GLU A 884 24.43 -22.59 37.31
N ARG A 885 24.34 -23.87 37.66
CA ARG A 885 23.09 -24.64 37.67
C ARG A 885 22.07 -24.06 38.64
N GLU A 886 22.47 -23.71 39.86
CA GLU A 886 21.63 -23.01 40.83
C GLU A 886 21.13 -21.65 40.30
N TRP A 887 22.01 -20.89 39.63
CA TRP A 887 21.67 -19.62 38.99
C TRP A 887 20.66 -19.81 37.84
N LEU A 888 20.86 -20.80 36.97
CA LEU A 888 19.93 -21.15 35.90
C LEU A 888 18.56 -21.55 36.43
N GLU A 889 18.50 -22.36 37.50
CA GLU A 889 17.25 -22.72 38.17
C GLU A 889 16.58 -21.54 38.88
N ALA A 890 17.35 -20.59 39.43
CA ALA A 890 16.81 -19.35 39.98
C ALA A 890 16.22 -18.45 38.88
N LYS A 891 17.00 -18.12 37.84
CA LYS A 891 16.55 -17.26 36.74
C LYS A 891 15.42 -17.88 35.91
N ALA A 892 15.38 -19.20 35.73
CA ALA A 892 14.23 -19.87 35.12
C ALA A 892 12.94 -19.68 35.94
N ARG A 893 13.01 -19.82 37.27
CA ARG A 893 11.87 -19.58 38.18
C ARG A 893 11.44 -18.11 38.22
N ASP A 894 12.39 -17.18 38.12
CA ASP A 894 12.09 -15.75 38.09
C ASP A 894 11.51 -15.32 36.74
N LEU A 895 11.98 -15.88 35.62
CA LEU A 895 11.39 -15.67 34.29
C LEU A 895 9.98 -16.28 34.23
N ASP A 896 9.77 -17.51 34.73
CA ASP A 896 8.44 -18.12 34.95
C ASP A 896 7.50 -17.17 35.72
N ARG A 897 8.01 -16.49 36.74
CA ARG A 897 7.26 -15.56 37.61
C ARG A 897 6.94 -14.24 36.89
N ALA A 898 7.93 -13.65 36.23
CA ALA A 898 7.79 -12.38 35.50
C ALA A 898 6.86 -12.52 34.29
N LEU A 899 6.95 -13.62 33.53
CA LEU A 899 6.03 -13.93 32.44
C LEU A 899 4.57 -13.98 32.94
N ARG A 900 4.31 -14.66 34.05
CA ARG A 900 2.97 -14.73 34.67
C ARG A 900 2.49 -13.37 35.17
N LEU A 901 3.37 -12.55 35.75
CA LEU A 901 3.05 -11.18 36.18
C LEU A 901 2.70 -10.26 34.99
N ARG A 902 3.31 -10.48 33.82
CA ARG A 902 3.00 -9.79 32.56
C ARG A 902 1.88 -10.46 31.75
N GLY A 903 1.22 -11.47 32.31
CA GLY A 903 0.11 -12.17 31.67
C GLY A 903 0.51 -12.99 30.43
N VAL A 904 1.80 -13.28 30.24
CA VAL A 904 2.29 -14.15 29.16
C VAL A 904 2.16 -15.60 29.60
N GLN A 905 1.33 -16.36 28.88
CA GLN A 905 1.15 -17.79 29.10
C GLN A 905 2.29 -18.56 28.42
N ALA A 906 3.09 -19.28 29.20
CA ALA A 906 4.15 -20.15 28.71
C ALA A 906 4.12 -21.48 29.46
N GLN A 907 4.60 -22.53 28.79
CA GLN A 907 4.96 -23.78 29.47
C GLN A 907 6.11 -23.50 30.44
N ARG A 908 6.08 -24.14 31.61
CA ARG A 908 7.05 -23.94 32.69
C ARG A 908 8.48 -24.08 32.16
N ILE A 909 9.31 -23.07 32.37
CA ILE A 909 10.67 -23.05 31.84
C ILE A 909 11.53 -24.10 32.54
N ASN A 910 12.11 -25.00 31.74
CA ASN A 910 13.07 -25.99 32.19
C ASN A 910 14.49 -25.42 32.06
N ALA A 911 15.16 -25.22 33.19
CA ALA A 911 16.54 -24.70 33.20
C ALA A 911 17.54 -25.61 32.44
N ALA A 912 17.25 -26.91 32.30
CA ALA A 912 18.08 -27.84 31.56
C ALA A 912 17.93 -27.76 30.02
N ASP A 913 16.92 -27.06 29.50
CA ASP A 913 16.71 -26.86 28.05
C ASP A 913 17.27 -25.51 27.56
N ALA A 914 17.87 -24.70 28.45
CA ALA A 914 18.43 -23.40 28.13
C ALA A 914 19.80 -23.52 27.43
N ASP A 915 20.06 -22.69 26.43
CA ASP A 915 21.38 -22.63 25.80
C ASP A 915 22.30 -21.71 26.61
N VAL A 916 23.43 -22.23 27.08
CA VAL A 916 24.42 -21.47 27.85
C VAL A 916 25.53 -20.99 26.91
N GLY A 917 25.44 -19.73 26.51
CA GLY A 917 26.39 -19.09 25.61
C GLY A 917 27.50 -18.36 26.34
N PRO A 918 28.48 -17.77 25.62
CA PRO A 918 29.59 -17.05 26.23
C PRO A 918 29.12 -15.83 27.04
N SER A 919 28.26 -14.98 26.47
CA SER A 919 27.81 -13.72 27.08
C SER A 919 26.33 -13.68 27.48
N ILE A 920 25.50 -14.55 26.93
CA ILE A 920 24.07 -14.67 27.27
C ILE A 920 23.66 -16.13 27.48
N VAL A 921 22.58 -16.33 28.23
CA VAL A 921 21.85 -17.59 28.33
C VAL A 921 20.50 -17.43 27.64
N ARG A 922 20.19 -18.32 26.71
CA ARG A 922 18.90 -18.36 26.01
C ARG A 922 17.97 -19.33 26.73
N PHE A 923 17.05 -18.78 27.52
CA PHE A 923 15.98 -19.58 28.11
C PHE A 923 14.96 -19.93 27.02
N LYS A 924 14.91 -21.21 26.63
CA LYS A 924 13.88 -21.72 25.72
C LYS A 924 12.56 -21.89 26.47
N LEU A 925 11.50 -21.32 25.92
CA LEU A 925 10.14 -21.49 26.42
C LEU A 925 9.18 -21.79 25.28
N ARG A 926 8.13 -22.56 25.55
CA ARG A 926 7.01 -22.73 24.62
C ARG A 926 5.92 -21.79 25.04
N LEU A 927 5.51 -20.91 24.14
CA LEU A 927 4.31 -20.11 24.32
C LEU A 927 3.11 -21.07 24.53
N GLY A 928 2.19 -20.68 25.40
CA GLY A 928 0.92 -21.39 25.56
C GLY A 928 0.00 -21.13 24.36
N PRO A 929 -1.06 -21.94 24.18
CA PRO A 929 -2.10 -21.63 23.22
C PRO A 929 -2.64 -20.21 23.42
N ASN A 930 -2.86 -19.51 22.31
CA ASN A 930 -3.31 -18.12 22.23
C ASN A 930 -2.30 -17.10 22.78
N GLU A 931 -1.01 -17.44 22.84
CA GLU A 931 0.07 -16.50 23.22
C GLU A 931 1.00 -16.23 22.02
N SER A 932 1.24 -14.97 21.68
CA SER A 932 2.03 -14.58 20.50
C SER A 932 3.41 -14.02 20.84
N LEU A 933 4.40 -14.28 19.96
CA LEU A 933 5.75 -13.72 20.08
C LEU A 933 5.73 -12.19 20.25
N LYS A 934 4.84 -11.49 19.54
CA LYS A 934 4.69 -10.03 19.62
C LYS A 934 4.32 -9.55 21.04
N LYS A 935 3.47 -10.29 21.76
CA LYS A 935 3.07 -9.95 23.13
C LYS A 935 4.22 -10.14 24.12
N LEU A 936 5.02 -11.20 23.96
CA LEU A 936 6.23 -11.41 24.74
C LEU A 936 7.34 -10.38 24.41
N GLN A 937 7.53 -10.05 23.14
CA GLN A 937 8.46 -8.97 22.71
C GLN A 937 8.05 -7.61 23.30
N ALA A 938 6.75 -7.27 23.32
CA ALA A 938 6.25 -6.05 23.95
C ALA A 938 6.50 -6.02 25.47
N ALA A 939 6.47 -7.18 26.14
CA ALA A 939 6.79 -7.30 27.56
C ALA A 939 8.30 -7.21 27.88
N ALA A 940 9.21 -7.20 26.90
CA ALA A 940 10.65 -7.35 27.14
C ALA A 940 11.25 -6.27 28.07
N VAL A 941 10.84 -5.00 27.93
CA VAL A 941 11.31 -3.89 28.79
C VAL A 941 10.86 -4.08 30.24
N ASP A 942 9.63 -4.55 30.43
CA ASP A 942 9.08 -4.88 31.74
C ASP A 942 9.77 -6.10 32.36
N LEU A 943 10.02 -7.15 31.57
CA LEU A 943 10.78 -8.33 32.00
C LEU A 943 12.21 -7.97 32.42
N ALA A 944 12.85 -7.01 31.74
CA ALA A 944 14.19 -6.54 32.11
C ALA A 944 14.21 -5.93 33.52
N ARG A 945 13.21 -5.10 33.85
CA ARG A 945 13.05 -4.52 35.19
C ARG A 945 12.72 -5.61 36.22
N ASP A 946 11.76 -6.48 35.92
CA ASP A 946 11.27 -7.50 36.85
C ASP A 946 12.33 -8.59 37.15
N LEU A 947 13.31 -8.80 36.24
CA LEU A 947 14.41 -9.76 36.38
C LEU A 947 15.76 -9.12 36.77
N ALA A 948 15.77 -7.80 36.98
CA ALA A 948 16.93 -6.96 37.27
C ALA A 948 18.08 -7.12 36.24
N LEU A 949 17.77 -6.97 34.94
CA LEU A 949 18.73 -7.08 33.84
C LEU A 949 19.34 -5.73 33.46
N VAL A 950 20.61 -5.74 33.06
CA VAL A 950 21.37 -4.54 32.62
C VAL A 950 20.89 -3.99 31.27
N LYS A 951 20.23 -4.84 30.47
CA LYS A 951 19.63 -4.53 29.16
C LYS A 951 18.33 -5.30 29.00
N THR A 952 17.46 -4.80 28.11
CA THR A 952 16.29 -5.53 27.60
C THR A 952 16.73 -6.89 27.06
N PRO A 953 16.06 -8.01 27.39
CA PRO A 953 16.35 -9.29 26.77
C PRO A 953 15.99 -9.25 25.29
N PHE A 954 16.80 -9.92 24.45
CA PHE A 954 16.41 -10.16 23.06
C PHE A 954 15.46 -11.37 23.02
N ILE A 955 14.39 -11.27 22.23
CA ILE A 955 13.32 -12.26 22.19
C ILE A 955 12.93 -12.54 20.74
N ASP A 956 13.15 -13.77 20.28
CA ASP A 956 12.80 -14.23 18.94
C ASP A 956 12.60 -15.76 18.91
N ASN A 957 12.11 -16.29 17.80
CA ASN A 957 11.92 -17.73 17.58
C ASN A 957 13.27 -18.48 17.55
N VAL A 958 13.31 -19.66 18.17
CA VAL A 958 14.45 -20.59 18.06
C VAL A 958 14.26 -21.43 16.80
N LEU A 959 14.92 -20.99 15.73
CA LEU A 959 14.88 -21.55 14.38
C LEU A 959 15.00 -23.09 14.36
N GLY A 960 14.16 -23.73 13.53
CA GLY A 960 14.08 -25.19 13.45
C GLY A 960 13.38 -25.86 14.65
N SER A 961 12.72 -25.10 15.53
CA SER A 961 12.04 -25.63 16.71
C SER A 961 10.77 -24.86 17.09
N ASN A 962 9.95 -25.44 17.96
CA ASN A 962 8.71 -24.83 18.48
C ASN A 962 8.96 -24.05 19.79
N PHE A 963 10.14 -23.42 19.95
CA PHE A 963 10.51 -22.64 21.12
C PHE A 963 10.72 -21.16 20.76
N VAL A 964 10.38 -20.28 21.70
CA VAL A 964 10.85 -18.88 21.71
C VAL A 964 12.03 -18.80 22.67
N GLY A 965 13.07 -18.06 22.28
CA GLY A 965 14.23 -17.81 23.11
C GLY A 965 14.11 -16.46 23.81
N VAL A 966 14.42 -16.41 25.11
CA VAL A 966 14.62 -15.17 25.86
C VAL A 966 16.09 -15.11 26.27
N ASP A 967 16.84 -14.21 25.65
CA ASP A 967 18.28 -14.06 25.86
C ASP A 967 18.54 -13.17 27.08
N ILE A 968 18.94 -13.78 28.19
CA ILE A 968 19.27 -13.10 29.45
C ILE A 968 20.81 -13.00 29.58
N PRO A 969 21.38 -11.87 30.01
CA PRO A 969 22.83 -11.75 30.24
C PRO A 969 23.34 -12.81 31.22
N ARG A 970 24.42 -13.52 30.87
CA ARG A 970 25.06 -14.51 31.74
C ARG A 970 25.79 -13.77 32.87
N GLU A 971 25.69 -14.29 34.11
CA GLU A 971 26.27 -13.61 35.29
C GLU A 971 27.80 -13.40 35.17
N ARG A 972 28.48 -14.35 34.53
CA ARG A 972 29.91 -14.29 34.23
C ARG A 972 30.07 -14.55 32.74
N ALA A 973 30.24 -13.49 31.98
CA ALA A 973 30.47 -13.59 30.54
C ALA A 973 31.89 -14.10 30.25
N GLU A 974 31.99 -15.08 29.36
CA GLU A 974 33.26 -15.64 28.88
C GLU A 974 33.74 -14.93 27.62
N THR A 975 35.04 -14.66 27.54
CA THR A 975 35.68 -14.19 26.29
C THR A 975 35.78 -15.34 25.29
N VAL A 976 35.44 -15.07 24.03
CA VAL A 976 35.59 -16.03 22.93
C VAL A 976 36.95 -15.77 22.26
N GLU A 977 38.00 -16.45 22.72
CA GLU A 977 39.34 -16.28 22.15
C GLU A 977 39.39 -16.74 20.67
N LEU A 978 39.94 -15.89 19.80
CA LEU A 978 39.98 -16.09 18.34
C LEU A 978 41.01 -17.14 17.91
N ARG A 979 42.19 -17.17 18.56
CA ARG A 979 43.32 -17.99 18.10
C ARG A 979 43.01 -19.49 17.99
N PRO A 980 42.36 -20.16 18.97
CA PRO A 980 42.00 -21.57 18.85
C PRO A 980 40.90 -21.84 17.80
N LEU A 981 40.22 -20.79 17.31
CA LEU A 981 39.18 -20.89 16.28
C LEU A 981 39.77 -20.71 14.87
N LEU A 982 40.80 -19.86 14.72
CA LEU A 982 41.60 -19.76 13.49
C LEU A 982 42.26 -21.09 13.14
N GLU A 983 42.71 -21.85 14.15
CA GLU A 983 43.29 -23.19 13.98
C GLU A 983 42.25 -24.27 13.57
N GLN A 984 40.94 -23.96 13.62
CA GLN A 984 39.86 -24.81 13.12
C GLN A 984 39.48 -24.52 11.65
N LEU A 985 40.03 -23.46 11.05
CA LEU A 985 39.80 -23.15 9.64
C LEU A 985 40.58 -24.12 8.74
N GLY A 986 39.85 -24.83 7.87
CA GLY A 986 40.45 -25.68 6.84
C GLY A 986 41.14 -24.90 5.72
N THR A 987 41.84 -25.62 4.85
CA THR A 987 42.29 -25.06 3.57
C THR A 987 41.08 -24.78 2.66
N PRO A 988 40.91 -23.56 2.13
CA PRO A 988 39.72 -23.18 1.35
C PRO A 988 39.78 -23.76 -0.07
N GLY A 989 38.61 -24.00 -0.65
CA GLY A 989 38.48 -24.28 -2.08
C GLY A 989 38.74 -23.05 -2.96
N PRO A 990 38.79 -23.22 -4.30
CA PRO A 990 39.09 -22.11 -5.20
C PRO A 990 38.06 -20.97 -5.11
N ALA A 991 38.51 -19.78 -4.70
CA ALA A 991 37.69 -18.60 -4.45
C ALA A 991 36.59 -18.79 -3.38
N GLU A 992 36.85 -19.60 -2.36
CA GLU A 992 36.07 -19.65 -1.11
C GLU A 992 36.67 -18.68 -0.09
N LEU A 993 35.82 -18.00 0.69
CA LEU A 993 36.22 -16.98 1.65
C LEU A 993 35.65 -17.30 3.04
N PRO A 994 36.12 -18.38 3.71
CA PRO A 994 35.61 -18.77 5.03
C PRO A 994 36.00 -17.74 6.10
N ILE A 995 35.00 -17.17 6.77
CA ILE A 995 35.15 -16.18 7.83
C ILE A 995 34.51 -16.68 9.13
N ILE A 996 35.21 -16.47 10.26
CA ILE A 996 34.66 -16.73 11.59
C ILE A 996 33.75 -15.56 11.96
N LEU A 997 32.45 -15.81 12.09
CA LEU A 997 31.53 -14.78 12.59
C LEU A 997 31.54 -14.70 14.12
N GLY A 998 31.47 -15.85 14.79
CA GLY A 998 31.47 -15.92 16.26
C GLY A 998 30.80 -17.17 16.79
N LYS A 999 30.47 -17.16 18.09
CA LYS A 999 29.70 -18.24 18.73
C LYS A 999 28.24 -17.87 18.92
N THR A 1000 27.35 -18.83 18.68
CA THR A 1000 25.90 -18.73 18.98
C THR A 1000 25.62 -18.90 20.49
N PRO A 1001 24.38 -18.62 20.96
CA PRO A 1001 23.95 -18.89 22.33
C PRO A 1001 24.07 -20.35 22.78
N ASP A 1002 24.11 -21.31 21.87
CA ASP A 1002 24.35 -22.73 22.13
C ASP A 1002 25.82 -23.14 21.94
N GLY A 1003 26.74 -22.17 22.04
CA GLY A 1003 28.19 -22.38 22.06
C GLY A 1003 28.82 -22.78 20.72
N ARG A 1004 28.01 -23.15 19.71
CA ARG A 1004 28.48 -23.55 18.38
C ARG A 1004 29.23 -22.41 17.69
N LEU A 1005 30.32 -22.74 17.02
CA LEU A 1005 31.06 -21.81 16.18
C LEU A 1005 30.34 -21.64 14.84
N LEU A 1006 30.01 -20.40 14.46
CA LEU A 1006 29.51 -20.08 13.14
C LEU A 1006 30.66 -19.59 12.25
N VAL A 1007 31.03 -20.44 11.29
CA VAL A 1007 31.90 -20.13 10.15
C VAL A 1007 31.04 -20.10 8.89
N GLU A 1008 31.25 -19.09 8.05
CA GLU A 1008 30.42 -18.80 6.88
C GLU A 1008 31.31 -18.43 5.68
N ASP A 1009 30.86 -18.67 4.43
CA ASP A 1009 31.61 -18.30 3.22
C ASP A 1009 31.14 -16.94 2.67
N LEU A 1010 31.99 -15.91 2.81
CA LEU A 1010 31.74 -14.56 2.30
C LEU A 1010 31.54 -14.53 0.76
N ALA A 1011 31.94 -15.57 0.03
CA ALA A 1011 31.67 -15.68 -1.40
C ALA A 1011 30.18 -15.91 -1.72
N GLU A 1012 29.40 -16.52 -0.81
CA GLU A 1012 27.98 -16.80 -1.03
C GLU A 1012 27.07 -15.62 -0.69
N PHE A 1013 27.48 -14.76 0.24
CA PHE A 1013 26.87 -13.45 0.52
C PHE A 1013 27.89 -12.34 0.21
N PRO A 1014 28.09 -12.00 -1.08
CA PRO A 1014 29.29 -11.31 -1.56
C PRO A 1014 29.53 -9.91 -0.97
N HIS A 1015 28.51 -9.28 -0.41
CA HIS A 1015 28.58 -7.95 0.16
C HIS A 1015 27.83 -7.88 1.50
N ALA A 1016 28.46 -7.24 2.49
CA ALA A 1016 27.97 -7.13 3.85
C ALA A 1016 28.00 -5.69 4.39
N LEU A 1017 26.98 -5.33 5.17
CA LEU A 1017 26.92 -4.09 5.95
C LEU A 1017 27.23 -4.39 7.43
N VAL A 1018 28.13 -3.65 8.05
CA VAL A 1018 28.48 -3.79 9.47
C VAL A 1018 28.29 -2.47 10.22
N ALA A 1019 27.52 -2.45 11.30
CA ALA A 1019 27.26 -1.22 12.06
C ALA A 1019 27.40 -1.44 13.57
N GLY A 1020 27.75 -0.37 14.29
CA GLY A 1020 27.79 -0.38 15.75
C GLY A 1020 28.42 0.88 16.33
N ALA A 1021 28.03 1.24 17.55
CA ALA A 1021 28.61 2.36 18.29
C ALA A 1021 30.10 2.13 18.62
N THR A 1022 30.82 3.19 18.99
CA THR A 1022 32.20 3.08 19.53
C THR A 1022 32.23 2.16 20.75
N GLY A 1023 33.19 1.23 20.80
CA GLY A 1023 33.30 0.23 21.88
C GLY A 1023 32.35 -0.97 21.78
N SER A 1024 31.45 -1.01 20.79
CA SER A 1024 30.46 -2.10 20.64
C SER A 1024 31.07 -3.46 20.25
N GLY A 1025 32.23 -3.48 19.61
CA GLY A 1025 32.90 -4.68 19.08
C GLY A 1025 33.25 -4.61 17.59
N LYS A 1026 32.63 -3.68 16.84
CA LYS A 1026 32.75 -3.51 15.38
C LYS A 1026 34.18 -3.73 14.83
N SER A 1027 35.16 -2.93 15.23
CA SER A 1027 36.52 -2.99 14.67
C SER A 1027 37.24 -4.32 14.97
N VAL A 1028 37.05 -4.89 16.17
CA VAL A 1028 37.62 -6.20 16.56
C VAL A 1028 37.08 -7.31 15.65
N PHE A 1029 35.78 -7.30 15.36
CA PHE A 1029 35.17 -8.25 14.44
C PHE A 1029 35.72 -8.13 13.01
N LEU A 1030 35.90 -6.91 12.49
CA LEU A 1030 36.48 -6.70 11.16
C LEU A 1030 37.93 -7.24 11.09
N ARG A 1031 38.72 -7.06 12.17
CA ARG A 1031 40.05 -7.69 12.30
C ARG A 1031 39.96 -9.22 12.32
N SER A 1032 38.97 -9.81 13.02
CA SER A 1032 38.70 -11.27 13.01
C SER A 1032 38.38 -11.80 11.60
N VAL A 1033 37.60 -11.05 10.81
CA VAL A 1033 37.31 -11.40 9.41
C VAL A 1033 38.59 -11.40 8.56
N LEU A 1034 39.43 -10.36 8.66
CA LEU A 1034 40.72 -10.30 7.96
C LEU A 1034 41.66 -11.45 8.38
N LEU A 1035 41.80 -11.70 9.68
CA LEU A 1035 42.62 -12.78 10.22
C LEU A 1035 42.13 -14.16 9.80
N SER A 1036 40.81 -14.38 9.69
CA SER A 1036 40.23 -15.61 9.15
C SER A 1036 40.72 -15.87 7.72
N LEU A 1037 40.57 -14.88 6.84
CA LEU A 1037 40.96 -14.96 5.43
C LEU A 1037 42.48 -15.16 5.26
N MET A 1038 43.29 -14.43 6.02
CA MET A 1038 44.77 -14.51 5.99
C MET A 1038 45.32 -15.79 6.62
N THR A 1039 44.55 -16.49 7.46
CA THR A 1039 44.96 -17.78 8.04
C THR A 1039 44.77 -18.91 7.04
N CYS A 1040 43.67 -18.90 6.30
CA CYS A 1040 43.31 -19.97 5.37
C CYS A 1040 43.92 -19.80 3.96
N HIS A 1041 44.26 -18.57 3.54
CA HIS A 1041 44.91 -18.27 2.26
C HIS A 1041 46.40 -17.99 2.39
N ARG A 1042 47.16 -18.26 1.31
CA ARG A 1042 48.53 -17.73 1.12
C ARG A 1042 48.49 -16.38 0.37
N PRO A 1043 49.56 -15.57 0.41
CA PRO A 1043 49.68 -14.37 -0.40
C PRO A 1043 49.43 -14.66 -1.89
N GLY A 1044 48.68 -13.80 -2.58
CA GLY A 1044 48.27 -14.00 -3.97
C GLY A 1044 47.14 -15.03 -4.19
N GLN A 1045 46.65 -15.70 -3.15
CA GLN A 1045 45.38 -16.48 -3.24
C GLN A 1045 44.15 -15.66 -2.83
N VAL A 1046 44.34 -14.53 -2.14
CA VAL A 1046 43.32 -13.51 -1.82
C VAL A 1046 44.00 -12.14 -1.82
N GLU A 1047 43.26 -11.11 -2.22
CA GLU A 1047 43.71 -9.71 -2.20
C GLU A 1047 42.78 -8.87 -1.30
N LEU A 1048 43.34 -8.07 -0.40
CA LEU A 1048 42.61 -7.34 0.63
C LEU A 1048 42.80 -5.82 0.46
N LEU A 1049 41.74 -5.09 0.13
CA LEU A 1049 41.75 -3.63 0.06
C LEU A 1049 41.20 -3.08 1.37
N ILE A 1050 42.07 -2.69 2.30
CA ILE A 1050 41.67 -2.18 3.63
C ILE A 1050 41.65 -0.65 3.60
N VAL A 1051 40.56 -0.05 4.06
CA VAL A 1051 40.36 1.41 4.18
C VAL A 1051 40.11 1.77 5.64
N ASP A 1052 41.09 2.44 6.26
CA ASP A 1052 41.05 2.95 7.63
C ASP A 1052 41.27 4.48 7.61
N PRO A 1053 40.21 5.29 7.43
CA PRO A 1053 40.31 6.74 7.39
C PRO A 1053 40.54 7.37 8.78
N LYS A 1054 40.55 6.58 9.85
CA LYS A 1054 40.82 7.02 11.23
C LYS A 1054 42.27 6.77 11.66
N GLN A 1055 42.94 5.82 10.99
CA GLN A 1055 44.31 5.36 11.29
C GLN A 1055 44.43 4.73 12.69
N THR A 1056 43.32 4.20 13.24
CA THR A 1056 43.25 3.69 14.62
C THR A 1056 43.28 2.18 14.73
N ASP A 1057 42.80 1.45 13.73
CA ASP A 1057 42.33 0.07 13.92
C ASP A 1057 43.02 -0.96 13.02
N PHE A 1058 43.58 -0.54 11.89
CA PHE A 1058 44.14 -1.45 10.88
C PHE A 1058 45.59 -1.15 10.49
N SER A 1059 46.25 -0.17 11.11
CA SER A 1059 47.66 0.17 10.86
C SER A 1059 48.63 -1.03 11.01
N PHE A 1060 48.32 -1.97 11.92
CA PHE A 1060 49.10 -3.20 12.12
C PHE A 1060 49.11 -4.17 10.92
N PHE A 1061 48.22 -3.98 9.94
CA PHE A 1061 48.16 -4.79 8.72
C PHE A 1061 49.03 -4.23 7.58
N ASP A 1062 49.62 -3.03 7.74
CA ASP A 1062 50.33 -2.34 6.67
C ASP A 1062 51.60 -3.08 6.20
N GLY A 1063 51.90 -2.98 4.90
CA GLY A 1063 53.02 -3.69 4.28
C GLY A 1063 52.89 -5.22 4.19
N LEU A 1064 51.76 -5.82 4.61
CA LEU A 1064 51.55 -7.27 4.49
C LEU A 1064 51.29 -7.69 3.02
N PRO A 1065 51.80 -8.86 2.58
CA PRO A 1065 51.78 -9.29 1.18
C PRO A 1065 50.39 -9.74 0.66
N TYR A 1066 49.33 -9.46 1.42
CA TYR A 1066 47.94 -9.71 1.05
C TYR A 1066 47.22 -8.43 0.57
N LEU A 1067 47.83 -7.25 0.73
CA LEU A 1067 47.14 -5.97 0.52
C LEU A 1067 47.10 -5.54 -0.96
N TRP A 1068 45.92 -5.11 -1.42
CA TRP A 1068 45.76 -4.41 -2.70
C TRP A 1068 46.60 -3.12 -2.68
N GLY A 1069 47.47 -2.93 -3.66
CA GLY A 1069 48.43 -1.81 -3.68
C GLY A 1069 49.52 -1.87 -2.58
N GLY A 1070 49.60 -2.96 -1.81
CA GLY A 1070 50.65 -3.19 -0.81
C GLY A 1070 50.57 -2.36 0.47
N LYS A 1071 49.46 -1.61 0.69
CA LYS A 1071 49.29 -0.71 1.84
C LYS A 1071 47.84 -0.66 2.35
N VAL A 1072 47.66 -0.18 3.59
CA VAL A 1072 46.35 0.23 4.11
C VAL A 1072 46.03 1.64 3.59
N PHE A 1073 44.82 1.85 3.08
CA PHE A 1073 44.38 3.14 2.56
C PHE A 1073 43.88 4.03 3.70
N THR A 1074 44.71 4.99 4.09
CA THR A 1074 44.46 5.94 5.18
C THR A 1074 44.01 7.32 4.71
N ASP A 1075 44.28 7.69 3.45
CA ASP A 1075 43.70 8.89 2.83
C ASP A 1075 42.34 8.56 2.18
N PRO A 1076 41.25 9.26 2.52
CA PRO A 1076 39.92 8.98 1.97
C PRO A 1076 39.77 9.17 0.45
N ARG A 1077 40.63 9.97 -0.21
CA ARG A 1077 40.60 10.20 -1.66
C ARG A 1077 41.33 9.07 -2.39
N GLU A 1078 42.50 8.67 -1.90
CA GLU A 1078 43.19 7.48 -2.40
C GLU A 1078 42.33 6.22 -2.24
N ALA A 1079 41.65 6.09 -1.09
CA ALA A 1079 40.70 5.01 -0.84
C ALA A 1079 39.53 5.01 -1.84
N ARG A 1080 38.90 6.18 -2.07
CA ARG A 1080 37.85 6.34 -3.09
C ARG A 1080 38.36 5.92 -4.47
N ASP A 1081 39.55 6.37 -4.86
CA ASP A 1081 40.07 6.15 -6.20
C ASP A 1081 40.48 4.67 -6.43
N ALA A 1082 41.03 3.99 -5.41
CA ALA A 1082 41.26 2.55 -5.45
C ALA A 1082 39.96 1.74 -5.51
N LEU A 1083 38.91 2.15 -4.77
CA LEU A 1083 37.58 1.52 -4.88
C LEU A 1083 36.98 1.72 -6.28
N LEU A 1084 37.11 2.91 -6.87
CA LEU A 1084 36.67 3.18 -8.24
C LEU A 1084 37.50 2.44 -9.30
N GLU A 1085 38.76 2.11 -9.04
CA GLU A 1085 39.59 1.25 -9.90
C GLU A 1085 39.04 -0.19 -9.96
N LEU A 1086 38.54 -0.73 -8.83
CA LEU A 1086 37.87 -2.03 -8.82
C LEU A 1086 36.60 -2.02 -9.71
N VAL A 1087 35.81 -0.95 -9.67
CA VAL A 1087 34.61 -0.77 -10.52
C VAL A 1087 34.99 -0.64 -12.00
N ARG A 1088 35.93 0.25 -12.32
CA ARG A 1088 36.16 0.76 -13.67
C ARG A 1088 37.21 0.00 -14.48
N SER A 1089 38.12 -0.72 -13.81
CA SER A 1089 39.26 -1.40 -14.44
C SER A 1089 39.27 -2.90 -14.17
N GLU A 1090 39.27 -3.31 -12.90
CA GLU A 1090 39.50 -4.71 -12.53
C GLU A 1090 38.25 -5.59 -12.76
N MET A 1091 37.03 -5.12 -12.44
CA MET A 1091 35.83 -5.88 -12.78
C MET A 1091 35.69 -6.13 -14.30
N PRO A 1092 35.79 -5.12 -15.20
CA PRO A 1092 35.74 -5.36 -16.64
C PRO A 1092 36.82 -6.33 -17.15
N ARG A 1093 38.04 -6.26 -16.59
CA ARG A 1093 39.13 -7.21 -16.90
C ARG A 1093 38.74 -8.65 -16.52
N ARG A 1094 38.20 -8.86 -15.31
CA ARG A 1094 37.73 -10.17 -14.84
C ARG A 1094 36.60 -10.72 -15.71
N GLN A 1095 35.58 -9.90 -15.99
CA GLN A 1095 34.47 -10.27 -16.88
C GLN A 1095 34.98 -10.68 -18.27
N GLN A 1096 35.89 -9.91 -18.87
CA GLN A 1096 36.42 -10.19 -20.20
C GLN A 1096 37.33 -11.44 -20.24
N LEU A 1097 38.06 -11.76 -19.16
CA LEU A 1097 38.83 -13.02 -19.06
C LEU A 1097 37.93 -14.24 -18.91
N MET A 1098 36.83 -14.13 -18.15
CA MET A 1098 35.87 -15.20 -17.90
C MET A 1098 34.87 -15.42 -19.05
N ARG A 1099 34.68 -14.42 -19.92
CA ARG A 1099 33.67 -14.38 -21.00
C ARG A 1099 33.70 -15.63 -21.87
N GLY A 1100 32.59 -16.37 -21.88
CA GLY A 1100 32.44 -17.62 -22.64
C GLY A 1100 33.19 -18.84 -22.07
N ARG A 1101 33.83 -18.70 -20.89
CA ARG A 1101 34.62 -19.76 -20.22
C ARG A 1101 33.99 -20.20 -18.89
N SER A 1102 33.43 -19.25 -18.12
CA SER A 1102 32.61 -19.50 -16.94
C SER A 1102 31.76 -18.28 -16.56
N MET A 1103 30.72 -18.49 -15.74
CA MET A 1103 29.88 -17.44 -15.16
C MET A 1103 30.28 -17.03 -13.73
N ARG A 1104 31.19 -17.76 -13.06
CA ARG A 1104 31.60 -17.52 -11.66
C ARG A 1104 33.10 -17.76 -11.48
N LEU A 1105 33.80 -16.93 -10.71
CA LEU A 1105 35.25 -17.07 -10.55
C LEU A 1105 35.65 -18.40 -9.87
N LYS A 1106 34.84 -18.91 -8.94
CA LYS A 1106 34.99 -20.25 -8.31
C LYS A 1106 35.07 -21.37 -9.35
N GLU A 1107 34.17 -21.40 -10.33
CA GLU A 1107 34.22 -22.33 -11.47
C GLU A 1107 35.39 -22.04 -12.43
N PHE A 1108 35.71 -20.76 -12.69
CA PHE A 1108 36.81 -20.38 -13.57
C PHE A 1108 38.16 -20.88 -13.02
N ASN A 1109 38.44 -20.62 -11.75
CA ASN A 1109 39.65 -21.05 -11.06
C ASN A 1109 39.74 -22.59 -10.97
N GLN A 1110 38.61 -23.29 -10.82
CA GLN A 1110 38.55 -24.77 -10.87
C GLN A 1110 38.88 -25.32 -12.26
N ARG A 1111 38.41 -24.68 -13.34
CA ARG A 1111 38.64 -25.14 -14.73
C ARG A 1111 40.00 -24.71 -15.30
N PHE A 1112 40.51 -23.56 -14.87
CA PHE A 1112 41.72 -22.93 -15.40
C PHE A 1112 42.69 -22.54 -14.27
N PRO A 1113 43.22 -23.50 -13.49
CA PRO A 1113 44.05 -23.22 -12.32
C PRO A 1113 45.36 -22.47 -12.63
N ALA A 1114 45.85 -22.51 -13.87
CA ALA A 1114 47.01 -21.75 -14.32
C ALA A 1114 46.71 -20.27 -14.67
N GLU A 1115 45.43 -19.90 -14.74
CA GLU A 1115 44.94 -18.52 -14.97
C GLU A 1115 44.10 -18.01 -13.78
N ALA A 1116 44.11 -18.75 -12.65
CA ALA A 1116 43.25 -18.46 -11.51
C ALA A 1116 43.52 -17.07 -10.93
N LEU A 1117 42.44 -16.31 -10.69
CA LEU A 1117 42.53 -14.97 -10.09
C LEU A 1117 42.16 -15.04 -8.60
N PRO A 1118 42.82 -14.28 -7.72
CA PRO A 1118 42.43 -14.18 -6.32
C PRO A 1118 41.07 -13.47 -6.20
N PRO A 1119 40.13 -13.92 -5.34
CA PRO A 1119 39.05 -13.07 -4.86
C PRO A 1119 39.61 -11.80 -4.20
N ILE A 1120 38.95 -10.66 -4.42
CA ILE A 1120 39.27 -9.38 -3.79
C ILE A 1120 38.25 -9.11 -2.68
N VAL A 1121 38.69 -8.76 -1.48
CA VAL A 1121 37.82 -8.29 -0.39
C VAL A 1121 38.18 -6.85 -0.04
N ALA A 1122 37.27 -5.92 -0.32
CA ALA A 1122 37.39 -4.52 0.08
C ALA A 1122 36.66 -4.29 1.42
N MET A 1123 37.43 -3.84 2.41
CA MET A 1123 37.07 -3.72 3.82
C MET A 1123 37.16 -2.24 4.22
N ILE A 1124 36.04 -1.60 4.55
CA ILE A 1124 35.98 -0.16 4.83
C ILE A 1124 35.46 0.07 6.25
N ASP A 1125 36.29 0.55 7.18
CA ASP A 1125 35.87 0.72 8.59
C ASP A 1125 34.76 1.75 8.75
N GLU A 1126 34.86 2.89 8.06
CA GLU A 1126 33.96 4.03 8.25
C GLU A 1126 33.55 4.64 6.90
N TYR A 1127 32.59 4.00 6.24
CA TYR A 1127 32.01 4.46 4.98
C TYR A 1127 31.51 5.93 5.08
N ALA A 1128 30.96 6.33 6.23
CA ALA A 1128 30.53 7.71 6.49
C ALA A 1128 31.66 8.74 6.34
N GLN A 1129 32.91 8.38 6.66
CA GLN A 1129 34.06 9.29 6.50
C GLN A 1129 34.48 9.42 5.03
N LEU A 1130 34.36 8.36 4.24
CA LEU A 1130 34.54 8.45 2.78
C LEU A 1130 33.52 9.41 2.15
N LEU A 1131 32.23 9.31 2.52
CA LEU A 1131 31.21 10.23 2.02
C LEU A 1131 31.47 11.68 2.45
N SER A 1132 31.92 11.90 3.69
CA SER A 1132 32.10 13.25 4.27
C SER A 1132 33.16 14.13 3.60
N ILE A 1133 34.07 13.56 2.79
CA ILE A 1133 35.10 14.31 2.05
C ILE A 1133 34.67 14.69 0.62
N MET A 1134 33.46 14.27 0.20
CA MET A 1134 32.92 14.49 -1.14
C MET A 1134 31.84 15.58 -1.13
N SER A 1135 31.54 16.21 -2.27
CA SER A 1135 30.30 16.97 -2.37
C SER A 1135 29.11 16.01 -2.39
N ARG A 1136 27.91 16.47 -2.01
CA ARG A 1136 26.70 15.63 -2.02
C ARG A 1136 26.47 14.92 -3.36
N LYS A 1137 26.70 15.62 -4.47
CA LYS A 1137 26.57 15.08 -5.84
C LYS A 1137 27.63 14.02 -6.15
N ASP A 1138 28.85 14.21 -5.65
CA ASP A 1138 29.95 13.26 -5.82
C ASP A 1138 29.77 12.02 -4.95
N SER A 1139 29.26 12.14 -3.71
CA SER A 1139 28.88 11.00 -2.87
C SER A 1139 27.72 10.21 -3.47
N GLU A 1140 26.69 10.90 -4.00
CA GLU A 1140 25.58 10.27 -4.71
C GLU A 1140 26.03 9.57 -6.02
N GLN A 1141 27.12 10.02 -6.65
CA GLN A 1141 27.73 9.32 -7.80
C GLN A 1141 28.62 8.15 -7.36
N PHE A 1142 29.47 8.34 -6.35
CA PHE A 1142 30.35 7.31 -5.80
C PHE A 1142 29.55 6.11 -5.27
N GLU A 1143 28.43 6.35 -4.58
CA GLU A 1143 27.54 5.28 -4.17
C GLU A 1143 26.94 4.55 -5.38
N ARG A 1144 26.50 5.26 -6.43
CA ARG A 1144 25.98 4.61 -7.65
C ARG A 1144 27.03 3.76 -8.38
N ASP A 1145 28.27 4.23 -8.48
CA ASP A 1145 29.39 3.45 -9.02
C ASP A 1145 29.67 2.20 -8.15
N LEU A 1146 29.67 2.35 -6.82
CA LEU A 1146 29.92 1.26 -5.87
C LEU A 1146 28.79 0.22 -5.81
N MET A 1147 27.53 0.66 -5.93
CA MET A 1147 26.37 -0.24 -5.99
C MET A 1147 26.23 -0.91 -7.37
N SER A 1148 26.68 -0.26 -8.45
CA SER A 1148 26.85 -0.92 -9.74
C SER A 1148 27.87 -2.06 -9.68
N LEU A 1149 28.95 -1.91 -8.88
CA LEU A 1149 29.83 -3.02 -8.55
C LEU A 1149 29.10 -4.08 -7.72
N ALA A 1150 28.41 -3.72 -6.62
CA ALA A 1150 27.73 -4.68 -5.76
C ALA A 1150 26.68 -5.55 -6.48
N ALA A 1151 25.98 -5.00 -7.48
CA ALA A 1151 24.98 -5.71 -8.27
C ALA A 1151 25.56 -6.82 -9.18
N VAL A 1152 26.85 -6.71 -9.59
CA VAL A 1152 27.47 -7.57 -10.61
C VAL A 1152 28.66 -8.38 -10.06
N ALA A 1153 29.30 -7.92 -8.99
CA ALA A 1153 30.57 -8.44 -8.51
C ALA A 1153 30.54 -9.87 -7.96
N ARG A 1154 29.34 -10.41 -7.63
CA ARG A 1154 29.17 -11.83 -7.24
C ARG A 1154 29.75 -12.79 -8.28
N ALA A 1155 29.73 -12.44 -9.56
CA ALA A 1155 30.31 -13.26 -10.62
C ALA A 1155 31.86 -13.21 -10.63
N THR A 1156 32.44 -12.05 -10.38
CA THR A 1156 33.89 -11.78 -10.49
C THR A 1156 34.67 -11.95 -9.18
N SER A 1157 33.98 -12.33 -8.09
CA SER A 1157 34.51 -12.41 -6.72
C SER A 1157 35.28 -11.15 -6.30
N ILE A 1158 34.59 -10.00 -6.38
CA ILE A 1158 34.99 -8.78 -5.67
C ILE A 1158 33.95 -8.57 -4.58
N HIS A 1159 34.39 -8.44 -3.34
CA HIS A 1159 33.54 -8.48 -2.16
C HIS A 1159 33.62 -7.15 -1.42
N LEU A 1160 32.50 -6.69 -0.85
CA LEU A 1160 32.44 -5.43 -0.11
C LEU A 1160 32.01 -5.70 1.34
N VAL A 1161 32.81 -5.25 2.29
CA VAL A 1161 32.42 -5.16 3.70
C VAL A 1161 32.42 -3.68 4.08
N LEU A 1162 31.25 -3.05 4.01
CA LEU A 1162 31.08 -1.64 4.37
C LEU A 1162 30.74 -1.55 5.85
N ALA A 1163 31.55 -0.86 6.63
CA ALA A 1163 31.29 -0.61 8.04
C ALA A 1163 31.02 0.87 8.36
N THR A 1164 30.27 1.11 9.43
CA THR A 1164 29.89 2.47 9.88
C THR A 1164 29.65 2.53 11.39
N GLN A 1165 30.05 3.64 12.02
CA GLN A 1165 29.62 4.04 13.38
C GLN A 1165 28.40 4.99 13.36
N ARG A 1166 27.93 5.37 12.16
CA ARG A 1166 26.75 6.20 11.90
C ARG A 1166 25.66 5.38 11.19
N PRO A 1167 24.80 4.66 11.94
CA PRO A 1167 23.68 3.90 11.40
C PRO A 1167 22.47 4.80 11.05
N SER A 1168 22.70 5.87 10.29
CA SER A 1168 21.69 6.87 9.92
C SER A 1168 21.31 6.78 8.43
N VAL A 1169 20.12 7.25 8.06
CA VAL A 1169 19.51 7.03 6.72
C VAL A 1169 20.31 7.71 5.58
N ASP A 1170 21.05 8.77 5.90
CA ASP A 1170 21.96 9.50 5.01
C ASP A 1170 23.29 8.76 4.73
N VAL A 1171 23.66 7.79 5.58
CA VAL A 1171 24.86 6.95 5.44
C VAL A 1171 24.49 5.53 4.98
N VAL A 1172 23.34 5.02 5.44
CA VAL A 1172 22.81 3.69 5.15
C VAL A 1172 21.53 3.85 4.33
N THR A 1173 21.73 4.19 3.05
CA THR A 1173 20.66 4.50 2.10
C THR A 1173 19.82 3.26 1.74
N GLY A 1174 18.63 3.47 1.16
CA GLY A 1174 17.81 2.37 0.61
C GLY A 1174 18.55 1.57 -0.47
N THR A 1175 19.30 2.26 -1.34
CA THR A 1175 20.13 1.67 -2.41
C THR A 1175 21.19 0.74 -1.84
N LEU A 1176 21.87 1.20 -0.78
CA LEU A 1176 22.92 0.47 -0.09
C LEU A 1176 22.35 -0.77 0.61
N LYS A 1177 21.16 -0.68 1.24
CA LYS A 1177 20.49 -1.85 1.82
C LYS A 1177 19.96 -2.86 0.82
N ALA A 1178 19.58 -2.43 -0.39
CA ALA A 1178 19.14 -3.32 -1.45
C ALA A 1178 20.28 -4.21 -2.00
N ASN A 1179 21.52 -3.68 -2.00
CA ASN A 1179 22.68 -4.38 -2.55
C ASN A 1179 23.59 -5.03 -1.48
N LEU A 1180 23.40 -4.72 -0.19
CA LEU A 1180 24.06 -5.37 0.95
C LEU A 1180 23.05 -6.25 1.72
N PRO A 1181 22.83 -7.52 1.29
CA PRO A 1181 21.81 -8.39 1.89
C PRO A 1181 22.26 -9.08 3.19
N ALA A 1182 23.57 -9.26 3.41
CA ALA A 1182 24.11 -9.69 4.70
C ALA A 1182 24.35 -8.47 5.58
N ARG A 1183 23.82 -8.46 6.81
CA ARG A 1183 23.88 -7.27 7.68
C ARG A 1183 24.22 -7.66 9.12
N ILE A 1184 25.17 -6.97 9.71
CA ILE A 1184 25.71 -7.24 11.04
C ILE A 1184 25.57 -5.97 11.88
N ALA A 1185 24.80 -6.03 12.96
CA ALA A 1185 24.68 -4.93 13.91
C ALA A 1185 25.23 -5.36 15.27
N PHE A 1186 26.30 -4.69 15.70
CA PHE A 1186 26.69 -4.62 17.10
C PHE A 1186 25.77 -3.64 17.84
N GLN A 1187 26.00 -3.44 19.13
CA GLN A 1187 25.25 -2.47 19.95
C GLN A 1187 25.18 -1.08 19.27
N VAL A 1188 23.96 -0.59 19.04
CA VAL A 1188 23.65 0.76 18.53
C VAL A 1188 22.91 1.60 19.60
N PRO A 1189 22.83 2.93 19.46
CA PRO A 1189 22.18 3.78 20.46
C PRO A 1189 20.65 3.60 20.58
N THR A 1190 19.92 3.46 19.46
CA THR A 1190 18.45 3.52 19.44
C THR A 1190 17.77 2.43 18.60
N ASN A 1191 16.47 2.21 18.86
CA ASN A 1191 15.59 1.34 18.07
C ASN A 1191 15.53 1.76 16.58
N SER A 1192 15.58 3.06 16.31
CA SER A 1192 15.70 3.64 14.97
C SER A 1192 16.98 3.19 14.28
N ASP A 1193 18.14 3.26 14.95
CA ASP A 1193 19.43 2.82 14.41
C ASP A 1193 19.42 1.32 14.06
N SER A 1194 18.80 0.50 14.93
CA SER A 1194 18.62 -0.94 14.67
C SER A 1194 17.80 -1.18 13.41
N ARG A 1195 16.69 -0.43 13.22
CA ARG A 1195 15.85 -0.52 12.01
C ARG A 1195 16.55 0.04 10.77
N VAL A 1196 17.39 1.06 10.90
CA VAL A 1196 18.20 1.54 9.77
C VAL A 1196 19.06 0.38 9.26
N VAL A 1197 19.80 -0.32 10.13
CA VAL A 1197 20.73 -1.38 9.71
C VAL A 1197 20.02 -2.70 9.37
N LEU A 1198 19.16 -3.21 10.25
CA LEU A 1198 18.60 -4.57 10.16
C LEU A 1198 17.17 -4.63 9.59
N ASP A 1199 16.50 -3.50 9.37
CA ASP A 1199 15.03 -3.35 9.21
C ASP A 1199 14.20 -3.73 10.46
N VAL A 1200 14.81 -4.40 11.45
CA VAL A 1200 14.17 -4.87 12.68
C VAL A 1200 14.77 -4.22 13.94
N PRO A 1201 13.99 -4.07 15.02
CA PRO A 1201 14.52 -3.68 16.34
C PRO A 1201 15.34 -4.81 16.98
N GLY A 1202 16.22 -4.47 17.93
CA GLY A 1202 16.95 -5.46 18.73
C GLY A 1202 18.40 -5.08 19.01
N ALA A 1203 19.09 -4.44 18.07
CA ALA A 1203 20.52 -4.15 18.19
C ALA A 1203 20.82 -3.10 19.30
N GLU A 1204 19.86 -2.27 19.67
CA GLU A 1204 19.97 -1.33 20.80
C GLU A 1204 20.03 -2.02 22.17
N ASN A 1205 19.57 -3.27 22.23
CA ASN A 1205 19.46 -4.09 23.44
C ASN A 1205 20.67 -5.04 23.63
N LEU A 1206 21.60 -5.06 22.68
CA LEU A 1206 22.86 -5.80 22.79
C LEU A 1206 23.74 -5.26 23.93
N LEU A 1207 24.66 -6.11 24.41
CA LEU A 1207 25.55 -5.84 25.53
C LEU A 1207 26.83 -5.07 25.14
N GLY A 1208 27.14 -5.01 23.84
CA GLY A 1208 28.43 -4.53 23.34
C GLY A 1208 29.53 -5.57 23.52
N ARG A 1209 30.81 -5.17 23.51
CA ARG A 1209 31.97 -6.07 23.63
C ARG A 1209 31.91 -7.30 22.69
N GLY A 1210 31.42 -7.13 21.47
CA GLY A 1210 31.33 -8.18 20.45
C GLY A 1210 29.98 -8.91 20.37
N ASP A 1211 29.03 -8.64 21.26
CA ASP A 1211 27.64 -9.10 21.13
C ASP A 1211 26.95 -8.42 19.94
N MET A 1212 26.45 -9.21 18.99
CA MET A 1212 25.89 -8.75 17.71
C MET A 1212 24.69 -9.56 17.21
N LEU A 1213 23.90 -8.94 16.33
CA LEU A 1213 22.91 -9.60 15.49
C LEU A 1213 23.43 -9.69 14.05
N PHE A 1214 23.53 -10.89 13.50
CA PHE A 1214 23.78 -11.16 12.09
C PHE A 1214 22.47 -11.53 11.39
N ARG A 1215 22.03 -10.69 10.46
CA ARG A 1215 20.92 -10.98 9.55
C ARG A 1215 21.48 -11.50 8.22
N ARG A 1216 21.14 -12.76 7.90
CA ARG A 1216 21.51 -13.44 6.65
C ARG A 1216 20.69 -12.90 5.47
N PRO A 1217 21.14 -13.09 4.22
CA PRO A 1217 20.36 -12.79 3.01
C PRO A 1217 18.99 -13.50 2.94
N SER A 1218 18.81 -14.61 3.66
CA SER A 1218 17.52 -15.30 3.84
C SER A 1218 16.51 -14.53 4.71
N GLY A 1219 16.91 -13.40 5.29
CA GLY A 1219 16.11 -12.60 6.23
C GLY A 1219 16.19 -13.07 7.69
N GLU A 1220 16.67 -14.30 7.93
CA GLU A 1220 16.97 -14.93 9.22
C GLU A 1220 17.94 -14.07 10.05
N THR A 1221 17.65 -13.86 11.34
CA THR A 1221 18.53 -13.12 12.26
C THR A 1221 19.06 -14.03 13.37
N ILE A 1222 20.39 -14.07 13.54
CA ILE A 1222 21.11 -14.89 14.50
C ILE A 1222 21.88 -13.98 15.46
N ARG A 1223 21.73 -14.16 16.77
CA ARG A 1223 22.59 -13.50 17.77
C ARG A 1223 23.91 -14.25 17.89
N LEU A 1224 25.02 -13.52 17.95
CA LEU A 1224 26.38 -14.06 17.98
C LEU A 1224 27.25 -13.26 18.94
N GLN A 1225 28.15 -13.93 19.64
CA GLN A 1225 29.29 -13.32 20.30
C GLN A 1225 30.50 -13.39 19.35
N ALA A 1226 30.93 -12.23 18.84
CA ALA A 1226 32.14 -12.12 18.05
C ALA A 1226 33.39 -12.49 18.88
N PRO A 1227 34.41 -13.09 18.25
CA PRO A 1227 35.63 -13.49 18.93
C PRO A 1227 36.60 -12.31 19.15
N PHE A 1228 37.55 -12.49 20.07
CA PHE A 1228 38.51 -11.48 20.50
C PHE A 1228 39.96 -11.98 20.37
N MET A 1229 40.90 -11.07 20.17
CA MET A 1229 42.34 -11.31 20.22
C MET A 1229 43.03 -10.07 20.81
N GLY A 1230 43.98 -10.26 21.72
CA GLY A 1230 44.78 -9.16 22.28
C GLY A 1230 45.70 -8.52 21.23
N GLU A 1231 46.04 -7.25 21.39
CA GLU A 1231 46.84 -6.52 20.39
C GLU A 1231 48.26 -7.11 20.23
N GLU A 1232 48.95 -7.41 21.33
CA GLU A 1232 50.27 -8.04 21.32
C GLU A 1232 50.26 -9.42 20.65
N GLU A 1233 49.22 -10.23 20.91
CA GLU A 1233 49.03 -11.52 20.26
C GLU A 1233 48.74 -11.37 18.77
N MET A 1234 47.90 -10.41 18.39
CA MET A 1234 47.60 -10.09 16.98
C MET A 1234 48.86 -9.65 16.23
N GLN A 1235 49.69 -8.78 16.82
CA GLN A 1235 50.97 -8.38 16.22
C GLN A 1235 51.91 -9.57 16.04
N ALA A 1236 52.03 -10.45 17.05
CA ALA A 1236 52.84 -11.67 16.96
C ALA A 1236 52.30 -12.66 15.90
N TYR A 1237 50.97 -12.77 15.76
CA TYR A 1237 50.32 -13.63 14.77
C TYR A 1237 50.50 -13.09 13.34
N LEU A 1238 50.33 -11.78 13.14
CA LEU A 1238 50.57 -11.11 11.85
C LEU A 1238 52.04 -11.21 11.44
N ALA A 1239 52.99 -11.07 12.37
CA ALA A 1239 54.41 -11.28 12.11
C ALA A 1239 54.72 -12.75 11.69
N ALA A 1240 54.07 -13.73 12.31
CA ALA A 1240 54.18 -15.13 11.92
C ALA A 1240 53.57 -15.42 10.54
N LEU A 1241 52.46 -14.76 10.16
CA LEU A 1241 51.89 -14.82 8.82
C LEU A 1241 52.80 -14.15 7.77
N ALA A 1242 53.40 -13.00 8.08
CA ALA A 1242 54.36 -12.33 7.22
C ALA A 1242 55.60 -13.21 6.96
N ALA A 1243 56.12 -13.87 8.01
CA ALA A 1243 57.23 -14.82 7.90
C ALA A 1243 56.91 -16.06 7.04
N ARG A 1244 55.64 -16.52 7.00
CA ARG A 1244 55.19 -17.55 6.06
C ARG A 1244 55.16 -17.05 4.61
N GLY A 1245 54.87 -15.77 4.40
CA GLY A 1245 54.80 -15.15 3.07
C GLY A 1245 56.16 -14.84 2.43
N SER A 1246 57.23 -14.67 3.22
CA SER A 1246 58.57 -14.35 2.70
C SER A 1246 59.38 -15.57 2.21
N GLY A 1247 58.81 -16.78 2.25
CA GLY A 1247 59.34 -17.98 1.61
C GLY A 1247 59.06 -18.00 0.10
N HIS A 1248 59.96 -17.41 -0.69
CA HIS A 1248 59.90 -17.39 -2.16
C HIS A 1248 60.64 -18.57 -2.80
N PRO A 1249 60.11 -19.15 -3.90
CA PRO A 1249 58.79 -19.77 -4.04
C PRO A 1249 58.84 -21.31 -3.90
#